data_AF-A0A2L0F7D0-F1
#
_entry.id   AF-A0A2L0F7D0-F1
#
_cell.length_a   1.000
_cell.length_b   1.000
_cell.length_c   1.000
_cell.angle_alpha   90.00
_cell.angle_beta   90.00
_cell.angle_gamma   90.00
#
_symmetry.space_group_name_H-M   'P 1'
#
loop_
_entity.id
_entity.type
_entity.pdbx_description
1 polymer ?
#
loop_
_entity_poly.entity_id
_entity_poly.type
_entity_poly.pdbx_seq_one_letter_code
_entity_poly.pdbx_strand_id
1 'polypeptide(L)'
;MRLDPVSRLDSASEEGRPPSPPMPLSGMARFAPSGRGADAEREIRARRFLWTSAPAAAPEGQLRAAVDEAVELALAMRGALPPRAPAGAALDVVIADQVFRAMALGAAGLAVALPRLAGGARGALHPEDSATLLAWLNAAREAPVALLFDEADRSTQVLAPVPLAELVERRAPGEHSAVFPRAQAHGPAEREAERAASPARPTPPSAAAPASQEAPPADPRGSAPPAPPASGVSTTSPTSSDGRPRGVLPPRSARLRRPDAPAGVPSAGRAAGAPAPGSAAPSTMAEAFEAATASAEAVAPPEERGAGATERGAGATERGAGATLRPPRAHEPAAAAPPAEAAQADADLLPPTRKERRAPRNRILSAAEWRSLAVELDNARGPKPVKVIEQLFATHYTPLLGATLAGETDAAVRGVVDSWRTSFEHSYREAFSALRVTGKRPPMVFDAPEIAGRIARLNGARGVKLLLVDAMRFDLGERVAAHLKEIMMDRAILVERSLLWAALPPTTTTQIALLARGQDGLRDATPPVESEPAIARGRAVATLRRERVGSRELMKLDLVEARLRAAGPPFAERIEAIAEEVADVVARFMDSLPPRTLLLVFGDHGFRVTPMGDGSTTGPASQGGGSPEEVLVPAQAWLVGGVH
;
A
#
# COMPACT_ATOMS: atom_id res chain seq x y z
N MET A 1 43.69 -68.66 -28.57
CA MET A 1 42.95 -67.55 -27.92
C MET A 1 41.62 -67.39 -28.64
N ARG A 2 40.55 -67.94 -28.04
CA ARG A 2 39.17 -67.80 -28.51
C ARG A 2 38.43 -66.97 -27.47
N LEU A 3 37.80 -65.89 -27.89
CA LEU A 3 36.81 -65.16 -27.10
C LEU A 3 35.49 -65.19 -27.89
N ASP A 4 34.46 -65.63 -27.19
CA ASP A 4 33.07 -65.76 -27.65
C ASP A 4 32.36 -64.39 -27.78
N PRO A 5 31.28 -64.32 -28.58
CA PRO A 5 30.55 -63.09 -28.84
C PRO A 5 29.38 -62.84 -27.87
N VAL A 6 29.26 -61.57 -27.49
CA VAL A 6 28.04 -60.75 -27.38
C VAL A 6 26.74 -61.44 -26.91
N SER A 7 26.36 -61.16 -25.66
CA SER A 7 24.97 -61.20 -25.18
C SER A 7 24.68 -59.92 -24.39
N ARG A 8 24.13 -58.89 -25.06
CA ARG A 8 23.44 -57.75 -24.44
C ARG A 8 22.47 -57.11 -25.44
N LEU A 9 21.23 -57.54 -25.39
CA LEU A 9 20.04 -56.78 -25.79
C LEU A 9 18.99 -57.02 -24.71
N ASP A 10 18.09 -56.04 -24.55
CA ASP A 10 16.99 -55.94 -23.58
C ASP A 10 17.30 -55.24 -22.25
N SER A 11 17.38 -53.90 -22.28
CA SER A 11 17.02 -53.00 -21.17
C SER A 11 16.97 -51.54 -21.64
N ALA A 12 16.08 -51.19 -22.58
CA ALA A 12 15.82 -49.80 -22.94
C ALA A 12 14.42 -49.65 -23.54
N SER A 13 13.38 -49.55 -22.70
CA SER A 13 12.05 -49.00 -23.07
C SER A 13 11.14 -48.85 -21.83
N GLU A 14 11.47 -47.94 -20.90
CA GLU A 14 10.48 -47.43 -19.91
C GLU A 14 10.63 -45.91 -19.61
N GLU A 15 11.46 -45.17 -20.33
CA GLU A 15 11.52 -43.69 -20.23
C GLU A 15 10.57 -43.05 -21.24
N GLY A 16 9.28 -42.96 -20.90
CA GLY A 16 8.32 -42.29 -21.79
C GLY A 16 6.87 -42.25 -21.33
N ARG A 17 6.53 -42.74 -20.13
CA ARG A 17 5.14 -42.62 -19.65
C ARG A 17 4.93 -41.20 -19.12
N PRO A 18 4.03 -40.38 -19.71
CA PRO A 18 3.69 -39.09 -19.14
C PRO A 18 3.20 -39.31 -17.69
N PRO A 19 3.60 -38.45 -16.73
CA PRO A 19 3.17 -38.61 -15.34
C PRO A 19 1.65 -38.67 -15.33
N SER A 20 1.11 -39.69 -14.65
CA SER A 20 -0.33 -39.84 -14.47
C SER A 20 -0.92 -38.51 -13.98
N PRO A 21 -2.04 -38.04 -14.57
CA PRO A 21 -2.64 -36.78 -14.15
C PRO A 21 -2.86 -36.82 -12.62
N PRO A 22 -2.51 -35.75 -11.89
CA PRO A 22 -2.67 -35.72 -10.45
C PRO A 22 -4.13 -36.04 -10.11
N MET A 23 -4.35 -37.03 -9.24
CA MET A 23 -5.69 -37.36 -8.79
C MET A 23 -6.35 -36.10 -8.22
N PRO A 24 -7.65 -35.86 -8.52
CA PRO A 24 -8.35 -34.74 -7.93
C PRO A 24 -8.24 -34.82 -6.41
N LEU A 25 -7.79 -33.74 -5.78
CA LEU A 25 -7.67 -33.69 -4.33
C LEU A 25 -9.06 -33.76 -3.73
N SER A 26 -9.34 -34.81 -2.97
CA SER A 26 -10.53 -34.86 -2.14
C SER A 26 -10.48 -33.74 -1.11
N GLY A 27 -11.63 -33.12 -0.86
CA GLY A 27 -11.79 -32.25 0.30
C GLY A 27 -11.59 -33.01 1.61
N MET A 28 -11.42 -32.26 2.69
CA MET A 28 -11.18 -32.81 4.03
C MET A 28 -11.73 -31.90 5.12
N ALA A 29 -12.10 -32.48 6.25
CA ALA A 29 -12.44 -31.75 7.46
C ALA A 29 -11.66 -32.40 8.62
N ARG A 30 -10.99 -31.59 9.45
CA ARG A 30 -10.24 -32.11 10.61
C ARG A 30 -10.13 -31.09 11.74
N PHE A 31 -9.87 -31.60 12.94
CA PHE A 31 -9.52 -30.80 14.11
C PHE A 31 -8.01 -30.58 14.19
N ALA A 32 -7.61 -29.43 14.72
CA ALA A 32 -6.23 -29.13 15.09
C ALA A 32 -6.16 -28.62 16.54
N PRO A 33 -5.13 -29.03 17.31
CA PRO A 33 -4.91 -28.50 18.65
C PRO A 33 -4.82 -26.97 18.66
N SER A 34 -5.41 -26.34 19.67
CA SER A 34 -5.34 -24.88 19.84
C SER A 34 -3.87 -24.42 19.84
N GLY A 35 -3.55 -23.39 19.06
CA GLY A 35 -2.18 -22.90 18.88
C GLY A 35 -1.33 -23.63 17.83
N ARG A 36 -1.79 -24.77 17.26
CA ARG A 36 -1.13 -25.44 16.11
C ARG A 36 -1.70 -25.04 14.75
N GLY A 37 -2.50 -23.98 14.67
CA GLY A 37 -3.07 -23.48 13.42
C GLY A 37 -2.00 -23.20 12.35
N ALA A 38 -0.83 -22.68 12.73
CA ALA A 38 0.26 -22.39 11.81
C ALA A 38 0.87 -23.65 11.14
N ASP A 39 0.91 -24.79 11.84
CA ASP A 39 1.39 -26.05 11.27
C ASP A 39 0.40 -26.58 10.23
N ALA A 40 -0.89 -26.60 10.59
CA ALA A 40 -1.95 -27.03 9.68
C ALA A 40 -2.07 -26.11 8.45
N GLU A 41 -1.91 -24.79 8.64
CA GLU A 41 -1.83 -23.82 7.54
C GLU A 41 -0.67 -24.14 6.60
N ARG A 42 0.53 -24.39 7.13
CA ARG A 42 1.71 -24.75 6.33
C ARG A 42 1.47 -26.02 5.52
N GLU A 43 0.93 -27.06 6.15
CA GLU A 43 0.63 -28.34 5.49
C GLU A 43 -0.40 -28.18 4.36
N ILE A 44 -1.50 -27.47 4.64
CA ILE A 44 -2.58 -27.26 3.67
C ILE A 44 -2.11 -26.38 2.50
N ARG A 45 -1.29 -25.35 2.75
CA ARG A 45 -0.67 -24.55 1.69
C ARG A 45 0.34 -25.34 0.87
N ALA A 46 1.08 -26.27 1.46
CA ALA A 46 1.98 -27.16 0.71
C ALA A 46 1.20 -28.02 -0.31
N ARG A 47 -0.08 -28.31 -0.02
CA ARG A 47 -1.02 -28.98 -0.94
C ARG A 47 -1.69 -28.02 -1.94
N ARG A 48 -1.21 -26.77 -2.01
CA ARG A 48 -1.67 -25.70 -2.93
C ARG A 48 -3.12 -25.24 -2.72
N PHE A 49 -3.70 -25.43 -1.55
CA PHE A 49 -5.00 -24.82 -1.23
C PHE A 49 -4.85 -23.31 -1.04
N LEU A 50 -5.87 -22.55 -1.46
CA LEU A 50 -6.02 -21.15 -1.06
C LEU A 50 -6.50 -21.11 0.38
N TRP A 51 -5.63 -20.67 1.29
CA TRP A 51 -5.91 -20.63 2.72
C TRP A 51 -6.50 -19.29 3.15
N THR A 52 -7.57 -19.35 3.95
CA THR A 52 -8.09 -18.22 4.71
C THR A 52 -8.47 -18.64 6.14
N SER A 53 -8.49 -17.69 7.06
CA SER A 53 -8.97 -17.87 8.43
C SER A 53 -10.09 -16.88 8.69
N ALA A 54 -11.23 -17.37 9.14
CA ALA A 54 -12.29 -16.49 9.62
C ALA A 54 -11.87 -15.80 10.93
N PRO A 55 -12.36 -14.56 11.19
CA PRO A 55 -11.97 -13.78 12.35
C PRO A 55 -12.37 -14.48 13.65
N ALA A 56 -11.49 -14.43 14.66
CA ALA A 56 -11.60 -15.22 15.89
C ALA A 56 -12.89 -15.01 16.71
N ALA A 57 -13.59 -13.89 16.51
CA ALA A 57 -14.83 -13.55 17.19
C ALA A 57 -15.94 -13.28 16.18
N ALA A 58 -16.58 -14.35 15.69
CA ALA A 58 -17.85 -14.22 15.01
C ALA A 58 -18.97 -14.12 16.07
N PRO A 59 -19.82 -13.07 16.04
CA PRO A 59 -21.02 -13.05 16.89
C PRO A 59 -21.90 -14.27 16.62
N GLU A 60 -22.67 -14.69 17.62
CA GLU A 60 -23.63 -15.79 17.48
C GLU A 60 -24.60 -15.53 16.32
N GLY A 61 -24.76 -16.50 15.43
CA GLY A 61 -25.58 -16.40 14.21
C GLY A 61 -24.89 -15.72 13.02
N GLN A 62 -23.65 -15.26 13.16
CA GLN A 62 -22.92 -14.55 12.10
C GLN A 62 -21.77 -15.35 11.49
N LEU A 63 -21.69 -16.66 11.74
CA LEU A 63 -20.61 -17.49 11.19
C LEU A 63 -20.57 -17.44 9.66
N ARG A 64 -21.74 -17.41 9.00
CA ARG A 64 -21.82 -17.28 7.54
C ARG A 64 -21.12 -16.02 7.04
N ALA A 65 -21.50 -14.86 7.58
CA ALA A 65 -20.95 -13.59 7.16
C ALA A 65 -19.43 -13.52 7.40
N ALA A 66 -18.97 -14.02 8.56
CA ALA A 66 -17.56 -14.05 8.91
C ALA A 66 -16.72 -14.93 7.97
N VAL A 67 -17.25 -16.11 7.58
CA VAL A 67 -16.58 -17.01 6.63
C VAL A 67 -16.62 -16.44 5.22
N ASP A 68 -17.79 -15.96 4.76
CA ASP A 68 -17.96 -15.37 3.42
C ASP A 68 -17.01 -14.17 3.25
N GLU A 69 -16.96 -13.24 4.21
CA GLU A 69 -16.05 -12.09 4.17
C GLU A 69 -14.57 -12.52 4.13
N ALA A 70 -14.17 -13.49 4.95
CA ALA A 70 -12.79 -13.97 4.99
C ALA A 70 -12.37 -14.68 3.68
N VAL A 71 -13.28 -15.44 3.06
CA VAL A 71 -13.04 -16.10 1.77
C VAL A 71 -12.99 -15.07 0.64
N GLU A 72 -13.95 -14.16 0.57
CA GLU A 72 -13.99 -13.12 -0.46
C GLU A 72 -12.78 -12.19 -0.38
N LEU A 73 -12.36 -11.79 0.82
CA LEU A 73 -11.14 -11.00 1.01
C LEU A 73 -9.91 -11.75 0.52
N ALA A 74 -9.78 -13.04 0.85
CA ALA A 74 -8.64 -13.86 0.40
C ALA A 74 -8.62 -14.04 -1.13
N LEU A 75 -9.78 -14.23 -1.75
CA LEU A 75 -9.93 -14.28 -3.21
C LEU A 75 -9.58 -12.93 -3.86
N ALA A 76 -10.10 -11.83 -3.33
CA ALA A 76 -9.84 -10.48 -3.82
C ALA A 76 -8.34 -10.11 -3.74
N MET A 77 -7.69 -10.44 -2.62
CA MET A 77 -6.23 -10.24 -2.45
C MET A 77 -5.38 -11.01 -3.46
N ARG A 78 -5.94 -12.05 -4.08
CA ARG A 78 -5.28 -12.85 -5.13
C ARG A 78 -5.71 -12.44 -6.54
N GLY A 79 -6.55 -11.43 -6.69
CA GLY A 79 -7.05 -10.98 -7.99
C GLY A 79 -8.04 -11.95 -8.60
N ALA A 80 -8.83 -12.66 -7.79
CA ALA A 80 -9.96 -13.43 -8.30
C ALA A 80 -10.95 -12.52 -9.04
N LEU A 81 -11.70 -13.11 -9.98
CA LEU A 81 -12.85 -12.43 -10.58
C LEU A 81 -13.89 -12.07 -9.50
N PRO A 82 -14.73 -11.05 -9.74
CA PRO A 82 -15.86 -10.76 -8.86
C PRO A 82 -16.78 -11.98 -8.67
N PRO A 83 -17.50 -12.06 -7.53
CA PRO A 83 -18.47 -13.13 -7.29
C PRO A 83 -19.49 -13.23 -8.42
N ARG A 84 -19.76 -14.45 -8.89
CA ARG A 84 -20.84 -14.68 -9.88
C ARG A 84 -22.18 -14.98 -9.21
N ALA A 85 -22.13 -15.48 -7.98
CA ALA A 85 -23.33 -15.72 -7.20
C ALA A 85 -24.02 -14.37 -6.88
N PRO A 86 -25.34 -14.25 -7.11
CA PRO A 86 -26.06 -13.03 -6.76
C PRO A 86 -26.07 -12.83 -5.23
N ALA A 87 -26.17 -11.58 -4.79
CA ALA A 87 -26.36 -11.27 -3.38
C ALA A 87 -27.58 -12.02 -2.82
N GLY A 88 -27.41 -12.76 -1.73
CA GLY A 88 -28.45 -13.59 -1.13
C GLY A 88 -28.63 -14.98 -1.76
N ALA A 89 -27.74 -15.41 -2.65
CA ALA A 89 -27.74 -16.79 -3.14
C ALA A 89 -27.66 -17.83 -2.00
N ALA A 90 -28.16 -19.03 -2.29
CA ALA A 90 -28.01 -20.17 -1.41
C ALA A 90 -26.52 -20.47 -1.18
N LEU A 91 -26.17 -20.90 0.04
CA LEU A 91 -24.78 -20.97 0.49
C LEU A 91 -23.96 -22.00 -0.30
N ASP A 92 -24.56 -23.10 -0.73
CA ASP A 92 -23.97 -24.09 -1.63
C ASP A 92 -23.52 -23.47 -2.97
N VAL A 93 -24.34 -22.60 -3.57
CA VAL A 93 -24.02 -21.87 -4.80
C VAL A 93 -22.86 -20.90 -4.57
N VAL A 94 -22.84 -20.22 -3.43
CA VAL A 94 -21.75 -19.30 -3.04
C VAL A 94 -20.43 -20.07 -2.87
N ILE A 95 -20.44 -21.19 -2.14
CA ILE A 95 -19.24 -22.01 -1.93
C ILE A 95 -18.72 -22.56 -3.26
N ALA A 96 -19.60 -23.04 -4.14
CA ALA A 96 -19.21 -23.54 -5.46
C ALA A 96 -18.52 -22.46 -6.32
N ASP A 97 -19.05 -21.22 -6.32
CA ASP A 97 -18.41 -20.08 -7.01
C ASP A 97 -17.04 -19.73 -6.41
N GLN A 98 -16.93 -19.70 -5.08
CA GLN A 98 -15.67 -19.41 -4.38
C GLN A 98 -14.59 -20.48 -4.68
N VAL A 99 -14.96 -21.76 -4.64
CA VAL A 99 -14.05 -22.86 -4.99
C VAL A 99 -13.61 -22.78 -6.45
N PHE A 100 -14.55 -22.49 -7.37
CA PHE A 100 -14.23 -22.27 -8.78
C PHE A 100 -13.22 -21.13 -8.96
N ARG A 101 -13.44 -19.98 -8.31
CA ARG A 101 -12.54 -18.83 -8.38
C ARG A 101 -11.17 -19.11 -7.75
N ALA A 102 -11.12 -19.84 -6.65
CA ALA A 102 -9.86 -20.28 -6.06
C ALA A 102 -9.06 -21.17 -7.03
N MET A 103 -9.72 -22.11 -7.69
CA MET A 103 -9.08 -22.97 -8.69
C MET A 103 -8.65 -22.20 -9.95
N ALA A 104 -9.43 -21.21 -10.38
CA ALA A 104 -9.07 -20.34 -11.51
C ALA A 104 -7.78 -19.53 -11.24
N LEU A 105 -7.47 -19.28 -9.95
CA LEU A 105 -6.20 -18.68 -9.51
C LEU A 105 -5.04 -19.68 -9.43
N GLY A 106 -5.25 -20.93 -9.84
CA GLY A 106 -4.23 -22.00 -9.81
C GLY A 106 -4.05 -22.66 -8.44
N ALA A 107 -4.95 -22.40 -7.49
CA ALA A 107 -5.03 -23.20 -6.27
C ALA A 107 -5.62 -24.59 -6.58
N ALA A 108 -5.28 -25.58 -5.77
CA ALA A 108 -5.85 -26.92 -5.90
C ALA A 108 -7.24 -27.03 -5.25
N GLY A 109 -7.63 -26.03 -4.45
CA GLY A 109 -8.88 -26.00 -3.69
C GLY A 109 -8.95 -24.79 -2.77
N LEU A 110 -9.99 -24.71 -1.95
CA LEU A 110 -10.20 -23.68 -0.93
C LEU A 110 -10.05 -24.27 0.47
N ALA A 111 -9.34 -23.59 1.36
CA ALA A 111 -9.18 -24.01 2.73
C ALA A 111 -9.59 -22.91 3.71
N VAL A 112 -10.42 -23.26 4.69
CA VAL A 112 -10.98 -22.34 5.67
C VAL A 112 -10.67 -22.85 7.07
N ALA A 113 -9.91 -22.07 7.84
CA ALA A 113 -9.88 -22.20 9.30
C ALA A 113 -11.08 -21.46 9.89
N LEU A 114 -11.91 -22.22 10.60
CA LEU A 114 -13.06 -21.66 11.30
C LEU A 114 -12.61 -21.05 12.64
N PRO A 115 -13.29 -19.99 13.09
CA PRO A 115 -13.01 -19.46 14.42
C PRO A 115 -13.46 -20.47 15.47
N ARG A 116 -12.99 -20.29 16.70
CA ARG A 116 -13.46 -21.10 17.82
C ARG A 116 -14.98 -20.97 17.92
N LEU A 117 -15.68 -22.10 17.87
CA LEU A 117 -17.13 -22.12 17.88
C LEU A 117 -17.61 -21.91 19.31
N ALA A 118 -18.04 -20.69 19.62
CA ALA A 118 -18.69 -20.40 20.90
C ALA A 118 -20.06 -21.10 20.91
N GLY A 119 -20.10 -22.33 21.43
CA GLY A 119 -21.39 -22.93 21.78
C GLY A 119 -22.11 -22.02 22.77
N GLY A 120 -23.42 -21.82 22.58
CA GLY A 120 -24.24 -21.05 23.51
C GLY A 120 -24.28 -21.69 24.91
N ALA A 121 -25.17 -21.23 25.79
CA ALA A 121 -25.24 -21.66 27.19
C ALA A 121 -25.34 -23.19 27.45
N ARG A 122 -25.60 -24.00 26.41
CA ARG A 122 -25.67 -25.47 26.46
C ARG A 122 -24.65 -26.17 25.55
N GLY A 123 -23.66 -25.46 25.02
CA GLY A 123 -22.71 -25.99 24.03
C GLY A 123 -23.31 -26.23 22.64
N ALA A 124 -24.58 -25.85 22.42
CA ALA A 124 -25.23 -25.89 21.12
C ALA A 124 -24.92 -24.63 20.33
N LEU A 125 -24.59 -24.82 19.06
CA LEU A 125 -24.36 -23.74 18.11
C LEU A 125 -25.70 -23.13 17.67
N HIS A 126 -25.70 -21.84 17.33
CA HIS A 126 -26.88 -21.18 16.78
C HIS A 126 -27.41 -21.93 15.54
N PRO A 127 -28.73 -21.98 15.28
CA PRO A 127 -29.27 -22.71 14.14
C PRO A 127 -28.70 -22.27 12.79
N GLU A 128 -28.50 -20.96 12.59
CA GLU A 128 -27.95 -20.41 11.34
C GLU A 128 -26.46 -20.77 11.16
N ASP A 129 -25.69 -20.72 12.25
CA ASP A 129 -24.28 -21.13 12.24
C ASP A 129 -24.16 -22.65 12.01
N SER A 130 -25.07 -23.43 12.58
CA SER A 130 -25.16 -24.87 12.37
C SER A 130 -25.48 -25.22 10.91
N ALA A 131 -26.43 -24.52 10.30
CA ALA A 131 -26.76 -24.67 8.88
C ALA A 131 -25.56 -24.30 7.99
N THR A 132 -24.86 -23.22 8.33
CA THR A 132 -23.64 -22.78 7.65
C THR A 132 -22.56 -23.87 7.70
N LEU A 133 -22.34 -24.44 8.88
CA LEU A 133 -21.33 -25.47 9.10
C LEU A 133 -21.62 -26.75 8.32
N LEU A 134 -22.89 -27.17 8.28
CA LEU A 134 -23.31 -28.33 7.51
C LEU A 134 -23.13 -28.13 6.00
N ALA A 135 -23.40 -26.92 5.48
CA ALA A 135 -23.16 -26.61 4.07
C ALA A 135 -21.67 -26.71 3.72
N TRP A 136 -20.78 -26.16 4.55
CA TRP A 136 -19.33 -26.27 4.36
C TRP A 136 -18.82 -27.71 4.48
N LEU A 137 -19.31 -28.48 5.46
CA LEU A 137 -18.96 -29.91 5.60
C LEU A 137 -19.40 -30.74 4.40
N ASN A 138 -20.58 -30.46 3.84
CA ASN A 138 -21.03 -31.10 2.60
C ASN A 138 -20.15 -30.70 1.42
N ALA A 139 -19.80 -29.42 1.28
CA ALA A 139 -18.86 -28.97 0.25
C ALA A 139 -17.48 -29.63 0.38
N ALA A 140 -16.97 -29.86 1.59
CA ALA A 140 -15.72 -30.59 1.85
C ALA A 140 -15.78 -32.08 1.46
N ARG A 141 -16.97 -32.66 1.32
CA ARG A 141 -17.15 -34.04 0.82
C ARG A 141 -17.22 -34.10 -0.71
N GLU A 142 -17.72 -33.05 -1.35
CA GLU A 142 -18.05 -33.05 -2.77
C GLU A 142 -17.04 -32.29 -3.65
N ALA A 143 -16.29 -31.36 -3.05
CA ALA A 143 -15.39 -30.44 -3.73
C ALA A 143 -14.01 -30.40 -3.03
N PRO A 144 -12.97 -29.84 -3.67
CA PRO A 144 -11.66 -29.65 -3.04
C PRO A 144 -11.70 -28.52 -2.00
N VAL A 145 -12.43 -28.75 -0.91
CA VAL A 145 -12.57 -27.84 0.23
C VAL A 145 -11.93 -28.49 1.46
N ALA A 146 -11.07 -27.75 2.15
CA ALA A 146 -10.45 -28.18 3.41
C ALA A 146 -10.97 -27.32 4.57
N LEU A 147 -11.53 -27.95 5.60
CA LEU A 147 -11.99 -27.29 6.82
C LEU A 147 -11.08 -27.63 7.99
N LEU A 148 -10.67 -26.59 8.73
CA LEU A 148 -9.93 -26.74 9.96
C LEU A 148 -10.74 -26.21 11.14
N PHE A 149 -10.91 -27.05 12.15
CA PHE A 149 -11.60 -26.76 13.40
C PHE A 149 -10.60 -26.73 14.56
N ASP A 150 -10.90 -25.98 15.62
CA ASP A 150 -10.15 -26.09 16.87
C ASP A 150 -10.54 -27.38 17.60
N GLU A 151 -9.56 -28.07 18.20
CA GLU A 151 -9.77 -29.29 18.97
C GLU A 151 -10.80 -29.12 20.11
N ALA A 152 -10.90 -27.91 20.68
CA ALA A 152 -11.89 -27.59 21.70
C ALA A 152 -13.34 -27.64 21.19
N ASP A 153 -13.56 -27.59 19.87
CA ASP A 153 -14.89 -27.52 19.26
C ASP A 153 -15.50 -28.92 19.00
N ARG A 154 -14.79 -30.01 19.32
CA ARG A 154 -15.26 -31.39 19.09
C ARG A 154 -16.63 -31.68 19.69
N SER A 155 -16.89 -31.16 20.88
CA SER A 155 -18.12 -31.39 21.64
C SER A 155 -19.24 -30.40 21.32
N THR A 156 -18.99 -29.41 20.47
CA THR A 156 -19.99 -28.42 20.04
C THR A 156 -21.14 -29.13 19.31
N GLN A 157 -22.39 -28.85 19.69
CA GLN A 157 -23.58 -29.50 19.12
C GLN A 157 -24.13 -28.70 17.93
N VAL A 158 -24.52 -29.38 16.85
CA VAL A 158 -24.91 -28.77 15.55
C VAL A 158 -26.32 -29.24 15.13
N LEU A 159 -27.28 -28.31 14.96
CA LEU A 159 -28.71 -28.52 14.55
C LEU A 159 -29.52 -29.60 15.33
N ALA A 160 -28.95 -30.19 16.37
CA ALA A 160 -29.47 -31.28 17.20
C ALA A 160 -28.33 -31.66 18.17
N PRO A 161 -28.51 -32.53 19.18
CA PRO A 161 -27.41 -32.93 20.07
C PRO A 161 -26.41 -33.88 19.36
N VAL A 162 -26.01 -33.56 18.12
CA VAL A 162 -24.96 -34.25 17.36
C VAL A 162 -23.66 -33.47 17.56
N PRO A 163 -22.65 -34.07 18.20
CA PRO A 163 -21.34 -33.46 18.35
C PRO A 163 -20.68 -33.22 16.99
N LEU A 164 -19.98 -32.10 16.83
CA LEU A 164 -19.27 -31.76 15.61
C LEU A 164 -18.24 -32.82 15.20
N ALA A 165 -17.59 -33.46 16.18
CA ALA A 165 -16.67 -34.57 15.91
C ALA A 165 -17.33 -35.69 15.11
N GLU A 166 -18.57 -36.04 15.45
CA GLU A 166 -19.33 -37.10 14.79
C GLU A 166 -19.66 -36.72 13.34
N LEU A 167 -19.95 -35.44 13.08
CA LEU A 167 -20.20 -34.93 11.73
C LEU A 167 -18.93 -34.90 10.86
N VAL A 168 -17.78 -34.53 11.43
CA VAL A 168 -16.49 -34.51 10.73
C VAL A 168 -16.02 -35.92 10.39
N GLU A 169 -16.22 -36.88 11.30
CA GLU A 169 -15.81 -38.28 11.12
C GLU A 169 -16.77 -39.08 10.22
N ARG A 170 -18.00 -38.60 10.02
CA ARG A 170 -18.98 -39.23 9.13
C ARG A 170 -18.52 -39.15 7.68
N ARG A 171 -17.87 -40.22 7.22
CA ARG A 171 -17.59 -40.46 5.80
C ARG A 171 -18.89 -40.56 5.01
N ALA A 172 -18.87 -40.09 3.77
CA ALA A 172 -19.98 -40.30 2.84
C ALA A 172 -20.28 -41.81 2.78
N PRO A 173 -21.51 -42.24 3.09
CA PRO A 173 -21.89 -43.64 2.99
C PRO A 173 -21.87 -44.05 1.51
N GLY A 174 -20.74 -44.54 1.01
CA GLY A 174 -20.58 -44.88 -0.40
C GLY A 174 -19.23 -45.45 -0.86
N GLU A 175 -18.15 -45.41 -0.07
CA GLU A 175 -16.85 -45.97 -0.49
C GLU A 175 -16.73 -47.51 -0.39
N HIS A 176 -17.84 -48.24 -0.21
CA HIS A 176 -17.88 -49.66 -0.54
C HIS A 176 -18.28 -49.83 -2.00
N SER A 177 -17.27 -49.83 -2.87
CA SER A 177 -17.22 -50.50 -4.18
C SER A 177 -18.55 -50.59 -4.94
N ALA A 178 -18.88 -49.57 -5.72
CA ALA A 178 -19.75 -49.72 -6.86
C ALA A 178 -19.12 -49.01 -8.06
N VAL A 179 -18.51 -49.81 -8.93
CA VAL A 179 -18.25 -49.46 -10.33
C VAL A 179 -19.62 -49.14 -10.95
N PHE A 180 -19.95 -47.87 -11.10
CA PHE A 180 -21.06 -47.44 -11.94
C PHE A 180 -20.52 -46.88 -13.27
N PRO A 181 -21.13 -47.26 -14.40
CA PRO A 181 -20.69 -46.83 -15.71
C PRO A 181 -21.08 -45.36 -15.93
N ARG A 182 -20.16 -44.67 -16.60
CA ARG A 182 -20.24 -43.28 -17.05
C ARG A 182 -21.56 -43.05 -17.82
N ALA A 183 -22.50 -42.33 -17.21
CA ALA A 183 -23.70 -41.85 -17.88
C ALA A 183 -23.31 -40.82 -18.94
N GLN A 184 -23.74 -41.08 -20.18
CA GLN A 184 -23.57 -40.21 -21.33
C GLN A 184 -24.38 -38.93 -21.17
N ALA A 185 -23.81 -37.82 -21.64
CA ALA A 185 -24.47 -36.53 -21.70
C ALA A 185 -25.73 -36.60 -22.58
N HIS A 186 -26.89 -36.28 -22.00
CA HIS A 186 -28.09 -35.95 -22.76
C HIS A 186 -27.98 -34.52 -23.29
N GLY A 187 -28.21 -34.37 -24.60
CA GLY A 187 -28.20 -33.10 -25.32
C GLY A 187 -29.44 -32.23 -25.07
N PRO A 188 -29.44 -30.99 -25.57
CA PRO A 188 -30.47 -30.00 -25.29
C PRO A 188 -31.64 -30.17 -26.26
N ALA A 189 -32.69 -30.89 -25.85
CA ALA A 189 -33.92 -31.00 -26.66
C ALA A 189 -35.24 -31.06 -25.87
N GLU A 190 -35.24 -31.04 -24.53
CA GLU A 190 -36.47 -31.19 -23.73
C GLU A 190 -36.76 -30.00 -22.78
N ARG A 191 -36.61 -28.77 -23.28
CA ARG A 191 -37.00 -27.56 -22.53
C ARG A 191 -37.99 -26.65 -23.26
N GLU A 192 -38.84 -27.22 -24.11
CA GLU A 192 -39.86 -26.47 -24.87
C GLU A 192 -41.33 -26.87 -24.57
N ALA A 193 -41.58 -27.70 -23.54
CA ALA A 193 -42.95 -28.15 -23.22
C ALA A 193 -43.57 -27.53 -21.95
N GLU A 194 -42.89 -26.62 -21.24
CA GLU A 194 -43.39 -26.05 -19.97
C GLU A 194 -43.41 -24.51 -19.94
N ARG A 195 -43.74 -23.90 -21.08
CA ARG A 195 -44.10 -22.47 -21.19
C ARG A 195 -45.46 -22.31 -21.87
N ALA A 196 -46.52 -22.77 -21.21
CA ALA A 196 -47.89 -22.48 -21.61
C ALA A 196 -48.78 -22.24 -20.38
N ALA A 197 -48.43 -21.25 -19.55
CA ALA A 197 -49.37 -20.63 -18.61
C ALA A 197 -48.77 -19.34 -18.03
N SER A 198 -49.00 -18.20 -18.70
CA SER A 198 -48.85 -16.88 -18.09
C SER A 198 -50.22 -16.18 -18.06
N PRO A 199 -50.61 -15.56 -16.93
CA PRO A 199 -51.85 -14.81 -16.82
C PRO A 199 -51.72 -13.43 -17.47
N ALA A 200 -52.84 -12.96 -17.99
CA ALA A 200 -53.00 -11.71 -18.75
C ALA A 200 -52.60 -10.46 -17.94
N ARG A 201 -51.91 -9.53 -18.61
CA ARG A 201 -51.59 -8.17 -18.12
C ARG A 201 -52.42 -7.15 -18.92
N PRO A 202 -52.93 -6.07 -18.29
CA PRO A 202 -53.87 -5.15 -18.93
C PRO A 202 -53.19 -4.18 -19.89
N THR A 203 -53.92 -3.85 -20.96
CA THR A 203 -53.60 -2.89 -22.02
C THR A 203 -53.59 -1.44 -21.54
N PRO A 204 -52.58 -0.62 -21.90
CA PRO A 204 -52.67 0.84 -21.82
C PRO A 204 -53.41 1.43 -23.03
N PRO A 205 -54.06 2.60 -22.90
CA PRO A 205 -54.86 3.19 -23.95
C PRO A 205 -54.03 3.87 -25.04
N SER A 206 -54.54 3.69 -26.26
CA SER A 206 -54.17 4.30 -27.53
C SER A 206 -54.21 5.84 -27.48
N ALA A 207 -53.12 6.49 -27.91
CA ALA A 207 -53.07 7.92 -28.19
C ALA A 207 -52.73 8.13 -29.67
N ALA A 208 -53.55 8.98 -30.28
CA ALA A 208 -53.65 9.23 -31.72
C ALA A 208 -52.44 9.96 -32.32
N ALA A 209 -52.22 9.71 -33.62
CA ALA A 209 -51.41 10.51 -34.51
C ALA A 209 -51.93 11.97 -34.63
N PRO A 210 -51.07 12.90 -35.08
CA PRO A 210 -51.44 13.56 -36.34
C PRO A 210 -50.30 13.75 -37.34
N ALA A 211 -50.76 14.13 -38.53
CA ALA A 211 -50.12 14.20 -39.84
C ALA A 211 -49.14 15.36 -40.05
N SER A 212 -48.41 15.20 -41.15
CA SER A 212 -47.51 16.12 -41.85
C SER A 212 -48.07 17.50 -42.20
N GLN A 213 -47.21 18.52 -42.15
CA GLN A 213 -47.15 19.80 -42.92
C GLN A 213 -45.98 20.60 -42.31
N GLU A 214 -45.14 21.41 -42.94
CA GLU A 214 -45.04 22.02 -44.27
C GLU A 214 -43.68 22.79 -44.26
N ALA A 215 -42.90 22.74 -45.34
CA ALA A 215 -41.77 23.66 -45.58
C ALA A 215 -42.32 25.00 -46.10
N PRO A 216 -41.72 26.18 -45.81
CA PRO A 216 -40.70 26.79 -46.71
C PRO A 216 -39.84 27.89 -45.98
N PRO A 217 -39.19 28.88 -46.65
CA PRO A 217 -38.37 28.88 -47.86
C PRO A 217 -36.92 29.41 -47.60
N ALA A 218 -36.12 29.35 -48.66
CA ALA A 218 -34.78 29.93 -48.81
C ALA A 218 -34.76 31.45 -49.12
N ASP A 219 -33.53 31.99 -49.09
CA ASP A 219 -32.97 33.23 -49.68
C ASP A 219 -32.89 34.52 -48.83
N PRO A 220 -31.97 35.48 -49.12
CA PRO A 220 -30.53 35.32 -49.42
C PRO A 220 -29.63 36.46 -48.84
N ARG A 221 -28.31 36.40 -49.14
CA ARG A 221 -27.30 37.50 -49.18
C ARG A 221 -26.68 38.03 -47.87
N GLY A 222 -25.40 37.71 -47.72
CA GLY A 222 -24.32 38.70 -47.77
C GLY A 222 -23.91 39.39 -46.47
N SER A 223 -22.74 39.03 -45.94
CA SER A 223 -21.74 39.96 -45.38
C SER A 223 -20.44 39.22 -45.08
N ALA A 224 -19.36 39.61 -45.75
CA ALA A 224 -18.00 39.15 -45.54
C ALA A 224 -17.40 39.73 -44.24
N PRO A 225 -16.52 39.01 -43.52
CA PRO A 225 -15.70 39.60 -42.47
C PRO A 225 -14.43 40.25 -43.05
N PRO A 226 -13.95 41.36 -42.45
CA PRO A 226 -12.92 42.23 -43.00
C PRO A 226 -11.49 41.70 -42.81
N ALA A 227 -10.63 42.11 -43.75
CA ALA A 227 -9.19 41.92 -43.76
C ALA A 227 -8.48 42.66 -42.60
N PRO A 228 -7.32 42.15 -42.14
CA PRO A 228 -6.47 42.87 -41.18
C PRO A 228 -5.72 44.03 -41.88
N PRO A 229 -5.48 45.15 -41.17
CA PRO A 229 -4.75 46.29 -41.74
C PRO A 229 -3.25 46.02 -41.82
N ALA A 230 -2.69 46.38 -42.98
CA ALA A 230 -1.27 46.55 -43.20
C ALA A 230 -0.87 48.01 -42.88
N SER A 231 0.14 48.15 -42.02
CA SER A 231 1.09 49.27 -41.94
C SER A 231 2.43 48.61 -41.67
N GLY A 232 3.55 48.88 -42.34
CA GLY A 232 3.99 50.13 -42.95
C GLY A 232 5.39 50.43 -42.40
N VAL A 233 6.41 49.89 -43.09
CA VAL A 233 7.75 50.42 -43.40
C VAL A 233 8.52 51.24 -42.34
N SER A 234 9.71 50.74 -41.94
CA SER A 234 11.02 51.43 -41.99
C SER A 234 12.14 50.50 -41.51
N THR A 235 12.96 49.92 -42.40
CA THR A 235 14.34 50.35 -42.77
C THR A 235 15.36 50.36 -41.63
N THR A 236 16.24 49.34 -41.56
CA THR A 236 17.69 49.45 -41.83
C THR A 236 18.38 48.09 -41.62
N SER A 237 18.97 47.55 -42.70
CA SER A 237 20.05 46.54 -42.66
C SER A 237 21.37 47.20 -42.22
N PRO A 238 22.42 46.45 -41.81
CA PRO A 238 23.32 45.90 -42.83
C PRO A 238 23.98 44.52 -42.54
N THR A 239 24.20 43.79 -43.64
CA THR A 239 25.39 43.00 -44.05
C THR A 239 25.94 41.84 -43.21
N SER A 240 25.87 40.63 -43.80
CA SER A 240 27.00 39.70 -44.11
C SER A 240 26.40 38.45 -44.78
N SER A 241 26.49 38.25 -46.11
CA SER A 241 27.51 37.39 -46.80
C SER A 241 27.94 36.18 -45.98
N ASP A 242 27.97 34.92 -46.41
CA ASP A 242 27.97 34.18 -47.68
C ASP A 242 27.52 32.75 -47.27
N GLY A 243 26.92 31.84 -48.03
CA GLY A 243 27.20 31.45 -49.41
C GLY A 243 27.39 29.92 -49.48
N ARG A 244 26.28 29.17 -49.67
CA ARG A 244 26.16 27.83 -50.33
C ARG A 244 26.97 26.60 -49.79
N PRO A 245 26.72 25.36 -50.29
CA PRO A 245 25.45 24.70 -50.59
C PRO A 245 25.37 23.23 -50.06
N ARG A 246 24.18 22.65 -50.25
CA ARG A 246 23.77 21.23 -50.14
C ARG A 246 24.83 20.17 -50.48
N GLY A 247 24.94 19.17 -49.60
CA GLY A 247 25.42 17.80 -49.88
C GLY A 247 24.61 16.80 -49.03
N VAL A 248 23.71 16.01 -49.62
CA VAL A 248 23.88 14.57 -49.95
C VAL A 248 24.28 13.71 -48.74
N LEU A 249 23.28 12.98 -48.22
CA LEU A 249 23.41 11.91 -47.23
C LEU A 249 24.11 10.67 -47.83
N PRO A 250 25.02 10.00 -47.10
CA PRO A 250 25.31 8.59 -47.30
C PRO A 250 24.76 7.71 -46.17
N PRO A 251 24.33 6.47 -46.45
CA PRO A 251 23.99 5.49 -45.44
C PRO A 251 25.25 4.71 -45.03
N ARG A 252 25.48 4.52 -43.72
CA ARG A 252 26.46 3.53 -43.25
C ARG A 252 25.97 2.78 -42.01
N SER A 253 25.57 1.54 -42.29
CA SER A 253 25.65 0.38 -41.40
C SER A 253 27.06 0.20 -40.83
N ALA A 254 27.16 0.11 -39.50
CA ALA A 254 28.36 -0.39 -38.82
C ALA A 254 27.95 -1.43 -37.76
N ARG A 255 28.27 -2.70 -38.06
CA ARG A 255 28.26 -3.82 -37.12
C ARG A 255 29.33 -3.56 -36.07
N LEU A 256 28.94 -3.36 -34.81
CA LEU A 256 29.87 -3.38 -33.68
C LEU A 256 30.21 -4.83 -33.32
N ARG A 257 31.51 -5.13 -33.44
CA ARG A 257 32.14 -6.39 -33.03
C ARG A 257 32.08 -6.53 -31.51
N ARG A 258 31.79 -7.76 -31.08
CA ARG A 258 31.90 -8.29 -29.73
C ARG A 258 33.39 -8.51 -29.40
N PRO A 259 33.93 -8.07 -28.25
CA PRO A 259 35.26 -8.47 -27.82
C PRO A 259 35.24 -9.85 -27.14
N ASP A 260 36.24 -10.65 -27.50
CA ASP A 260 36.50 -12.01 -27.05
C ASP A 260 36.84 -12.10 -25.55
N ALA A 261 36.39 -13.19 -24.92
CA ALA A 261 36.73 -13.58 -23.56
C ALA A 261 38.01 -14.45 -23.54
N PRO A 262 38.94 -14.27 -22.60
CA PRO A 262 40.06 -15.18 -22.45
C PRO A 262 39.69 -16.45 -21.66
N ALA A 263 40.02 -17.60 -22.25
CA ALA A 263 40.30 -18.87 -21.56
C ALA A 263 41.38 -18.64 -20.49
N GLY A 264 41.46 -19.31 -19.33
CA GLY A 264 41.20 -20.71 -19.00
C GLY A 264 42.41 -21.15 -18.15
N VAL A 265 42.21 -21.61 -16.91
CA VAL A 265 43.27 -22.14 -16.04
C VAL A 265 42.72 -23.40 -15.34
N PRO A 266 43.53 -24.49 -15.22
CA PRO A 266 43.00 -25.84 -15.12
C PRO A 266 42.67 -26.30 -13.68
N SER A 267 41.69 -27.20 -13.62
CA SER A 267 41.26 -27.95 -12.43
C SER A 267 42.11 -29.20 -12.26
N ALA A 268 42.69 -29.38 -11.07
CA ALA A 268 43.27 -30.63 -10.60
C ALA A 268 42.35 -31.23 -9.53
N GLY A 269 41.95 -32.48 -9.73
CA GLY A 269 41.04 -33.21 -8.84
C GLY A 269 41.74 -34.12 -7.82
N ARG A 270 40.99 -34.43 -6.76
CA ARG A 270 40.95 -35.65 -5.89
C ARG A 270 40.34 -35.21 -4.55
N ALA A 271 39.59 -35.99 -3.78
CA ALA A 271 38.86 -37.24 -3.94
C ALA A 271 38.05 -37.45 -2.64
N ALA A 272 36.89 -38.09 -2.77
CA ALA A 272 36.21 -38.99 -1.83
C ALA A 272 35.90 -38.54 -0.37
N GLY A 273 34.60 -38.53 -0.05
CA GLY A 273 34.09 -38.70 1.32
C GLY A 273 32.63 -38.25 1.49
N ALA A 274 31.69 -39.19 1.51
CA ALA A 274 30.30 -39.04 1.97
C ALA A 274 29.94 -40.27 2.83
N PRO A 275 28.83 -40.32 3.62
CA PRO A 275 27.77 -39.32 3.83
C PRO A 275 27.31 -39.15 5.31
N ALA A 276 26.50 -38.11 5.61
CA ALA A 276 25.28 -38.17 6.44
C ALA A 276 24.59 -36.79 6.59
N PRO A 277 23.26 -36.73 6.83
CA PRO A 277 22.40 -35.64 6.37
C PRO A 277 21.87 -34.74 7.50
N GLY A 278 21.41 -33.54 7.11
CA GLY A 278 20.46 -32.77 7.91
C GLY A 278 20.86 -31.30 8.09
N SER A 279 20.23 -30.43 7.30
CA SER A 279 19.72 -29.12 7.71
C SER A 279 19.49 -28.29 6.44
N ALA A 280 18.24 -28.28 5.97
CA ALA A 280 17.82 -27.32 4.96
C ALA A 280 17.55 -25.99 5.67
N ALA A 281 18.40 -25.00 5.40
CA ALA A 281 18.35 -23.66 5.96
C ALA A 281 17.08 -22.88 5.54
N PRO A 282 16.51 -22.04 6.43
CA PRO A 282 15.51 -21.05 6.06
C PRO A 282 16.11 -19.65 5.76
N SER A 283 15.64 -19.05 4.66
CA SER A 283 15.44 -17.62 4.37
C SER A 283 16.29 -16.55 5.11
N THR A 284 17.31 -16.03 4.41
CA THR A 284 18.40 -15.15 4.89
C THR A 284 18.11 -13.63 4.94
N MET A 285 16.94 -13.20 5.44
CA MET A 285 16.71 -11.77 5.77
C MET A 285 16.93 -11.46 7.25
N ALA A 286 16.78 -12.44 8.14
CA ALA A 286 17.08 -12.28 9.57
C ALA A 286 18.60 -12.12 9.83
N GLU A 287 19.44 -12.85 9.09
CA GLU A 287 20.90 -12.84 9.28
C GLU A 287 21.57 -11.50 8.99
N ALA A 288 21.02 -10.66 8.10
CA ALA A 288 21.57 -9.33 7.84
C ALA A 288 21.34 -8.36 9.01
N PHE A 289 20.26 -8.56 9.78
CA PHE A 289 20.00 -7.82 11.02
C PHE A 289 20.81 -8.42 12.20
N GLU A 290 21.03 -9.74 12.22
CA GLU A 290 21.75 -10.43 13.29
C GLU A 290 23.28 -10.24 13.21
N ALA A 291 23.86 -10.20 12.01
CA ALA A 291 25.30 -10.03 11.80
C ALA A 291 25.82 -8.62 12.15
N ALA A 292 24.97 -7.60 12.13
CA ALA A 292 25.35 -6.23 12.49
C ALA A 292 25.40 -6.00 14.02
N THR A 293 24.58 -6.72 14.79
CA THR A 293 24.49 -6.57 16.26
C THR A 293 25.56 -7.35 17.03
N ALA A 294 26.25 -8.31 16.41
CA ALA A 294 27.21 -9.20 17.09
C ALA A 294 28.64 -8.65 17.23
N SER A 295 28.92 -7.38 16.90
CA SER A 295 30.29 -6.80 16.92
C SER A 295 30.52 -5.63 17.88
N ALA A 296 29.65 -5.43 18.88
CA ALA A 296 29.81 -4.36 19.87
C ALA A 296 29.76 -4.90 21.31
N GLU A 297 30.86 -5.48 21.79
CA GLU A 297 31.07 -5.63 23.24
C GLU A 297 32.57 -5.59 23.60
N ALA A 298 32.86 -4.91 24.73
CA ALA A 298 34.15 -4.71 25.41
C ALA A 298 35.03 -3.49 25.05
N VAL A 299 34.62 -2.30 25.50
CA VAL A 299 35.56 -1.27 25.99
C VAL A 299 35.13 -0.83 27.40
N ALA A 300 36.00 -1.03 28.37
CA ALA A 300 35.83 -0.73 29.79
C ALA A 300 35.91 0.78 30.09
N PRO A 301 35.32 1.27 31.20
CA PRO A 301 35.34 2.70 31.55
C PRO A 301 36.64 3.09 32.29
N PRO A 302 37.12 4.34 32.16
CA PRO A 302 38.19 4.83 33.01
C PRO A 302 37.65 5.36 34.33
N GLU A 303 38.40 5.05 35.39
CA GLU A 303 38.17 5.43 36.79
C GLU A 303 38.26 6.95 37.02
N GLU A 304 37.35 7.45 37.85
CA GLU A 304 37.45 8.73 38.52
C GLU A 304 38.55 8.70 39.59
N ARG A 305 39.44 9.69 39.57
CA ARG A 305 40.22 10.11 40.74
C ARG A 305 40.11 11.62 40.92
N GLY A 306 39.64 12.01 42.10
CA GLY A 306 39.54 13.39 42.55
C GLY A 306 40.80 13.92 43.24
N ALA A 307 40.59 15.06 43.93
CA ALA A 307 41.51 15.93 44.68
C ALA A 307 42.22 17.02 43.82
N GLY A 308 42.21 18.31 44.16
CA GLY A 308 41.77 18.96 45.39
C GLY A 308 41.86 20.50 45.37
N ALA A 309 41.27 21.05 46.43
CA ALA A 309 41.41 22.33 47.13
C ALA A 309 42.22 23.53 46.57
N THR A 310 41.51 24.67 46.57
CA THR A 310 41.88 26.05 47.03
C THR A 310 43.27 26.64 46.74
N GLU A 311 43.27 27.84 46.15
CA GLU A 311 44.00 28.99 46.73
C GLU A 311 43.49 30.35 46.22
N ARG A 312 43.45 31.31 47.13
CA ARG A 312 43.18 32.73 46.90
C ARG A 312 44.43 33.40 46.36
N GLY A 313 44.28 34.40 45.49
CA GLY A 313 45.38 35.29 45.13
C GLY A 313 44.90 36.55 44.42
N ALA A 314 45.00 37.68 45.11
CA ALA A 314 44.74 39.02 44.60
C ALA A 314 45.78 39.47 43.55
N GLY A 315 45.39 40.38 42.66
CA GLY A 315 46.35 41.07 41.79
C GLY A 315 45.68 41.97 40.76
N ALA A 316 45.63 43.27 41.07
CA ALA A 316 45.25 44.34 40.16
C ALA A 316 46.21 44.45 38.95
N THR A 317 45.72 44.87 37.78
CA THR A 317 46.31 46.00 37.03
C THR A 317 45.46 46.42 35.82
N GLU A 318 45.62 47.71 35.53
CA GLU A 318 44.92 48.60 34.63
C GLU A 318 45.04 48.32 33.11
N ARG A 319 44.28 49.14 32.37
CA ARG A 319 44.31 49.50 30.92
C ARG A 319 43.20 48.79 30.14
N GLY A 320 42.28 49.46 29.46
CA GLY A 320 42.29 50.80 28.88
C GLY A 320 41.87 50.68 27.41
N ALA A 321 41.06 51.63 26.93
CA ALA A 321 40.39 51.69 25.62
C ALA A 321 39.12 50.82 25.51
N GLY A 322 37.93 51.30 25.16
CA GLY A 322 37.57 52.55 24.49
C GLY A 322 36.55 52.19 23.41
N ALA A 323 35.26 52.19 23.75
CA ALA A 323 34.19 52.09 22.76
C ALA A 323 33.04 53.01 23.17
N THR A 324 32.84 54.01 22.33
CA THR A 324 31.94 55.15 22.44
C THR A 324 30.47 54.74 22.39
N LEU A 325 29.75 55.04 23.48
CA LEU A 325 28.29 55.09 23.53
C LEU A 325 27.80 56.35 22.80
N ARG A 326 26.91 56.18 21.82
CA ARG A 326 26.17 57.27 21.17
C ARG A 326 24.77 57.38 21.83
N PRO A 327 24.33 58.58 22.25
CA PRO A 327 23.08 58.78 22.99
C PRO A 327 21.83 58.83 22.08
N PRO A 328 20.62 58.69 22.67
CA PRO A 328 19.36 58.59 21.94
C PRO A 328 18.88 59.96 21.44
N ARG A 329 18.34 60.01 20.22
CA ARG A 329 17.64 61.19 19.70
C ARG A 329 16.14 61.06 19.92
N ALA A 330 15.60 62.16 20.45
CA ALA A 330 14.20 62.39 20.75
C ALA A 330 13.33 62.53 19.50
N HIS A 331 12.04 62.32 19.75
CA HIS A 331 10.89 62.43 18.88
C HIS A 331 10.83 63.68 18.00
N GLU A 332 10.40 63.47 16.74
CA GLU A 332 9.70 64.47 15.92
C GLU A 332 8.47 63.81 15.26
N PRO A 333 7.38 64.56 15.04
CA PRO A 333 6.04 64.02 14.78
C PRO A 333 5.83 63.65 13.30
N ALA A 334 5.16 62.53 13.08
CA ALA A 334 4.79 62.04 11.77
C ALA A 334 3.72 62.93 11.11
N ALA A 335 4.05 63.45 9.94
CA ALA A 335 3.15 64.17 9.06
C ALA A 335 2.03 63.23 8.53
N ALA A 336 0.81 63.76 8.54
CA ALA A 336 -0.40 63.11 8.07
C ALA A 336 -0.33 62.78 6.57
N ALA A 337 -0.59 61.50 6.25
CA ALA A 337 -0.86 61.05 4.90
C ALA A 337 -2.34 61.34 4.53
N PRO A 338 -2.65 61.67 3.26
CA PRO A 338 -4.01 61.94 2.81
C PRO A 338 -4.86 60.65 2.76
N PRO A 339 -6.19 60.76 2.91
CA PRO A 339 -7.09 59.62 2.86
C PRO A 339 -7.20 59.09 1.43
N ALA A 340 -6.89 57.79 1.26
CA ALA A 340 -7.17 57.06 0.04
C ALA A 340 -8.68 56.78 -0.04
N GLU A 341 -9.35 57.55 -0.87
CA GLU A 341 -10.73 57.34 -1.30
C GLU A 341 -10.86 56.10 -2.21
N ALA A 342 -11.80 55.24 -1.83
CA ALA A 342 -12.68 54.43 -2.68
C ALA A 342 -12.06 53.62 -3.85
N ALA A 343 -11.76 52.36 -3.56
CA ALA A 343 -11.91 51.25 -4.51
C ALA A 343 -12.49 50.02 -3.79
N GLN A 344 -13.72 50.15 -3.30
CA GLN A 344 -14.57 49.04 -2.85
C GLN A 344 -15.64 48.80 -3.92
N ALA A 345 -15.32 47.96 -4.89
CA ALA A 345 -16.29 47.28 -5.71
C ALA A 345 -15.63 45.98 -6.19
N ASP A 346 -16.07 44.87 -5.58
CA ASP A 346 -16.18 43.50 -6.12
C ASP A 346 -15.75 42.43 -5.09
N ALA A 347 -16.35 42.47 -3.89
CA ALA A 347 -16.03 41.58 -2.76
C ALA A 347 -17.27 40.83 -2.22
N ASP A 348 -18.28 40.55 -3.04
CA ASP A 348 -19.54 39.94 -2.58
C ASP A 348 -19.98 38.71 -3.40
N LEU A 349 -19.00 37.90 -3.82
CA LEU A 349 -19.24 36.48 -4.07
C LEU A 349 -18.69 35.70 -2.89
N LEU A 350 -19.45 35.68 -1.80
CA LEU A 350 -19.25 34.72 -0.70
C LEU A 350 -19.17 33.33 -1.34
N PRO A 351 -18.03 32.60 -1.20
CA PRO A 351 -17.94 31.25 -1.71
C PRO A 351 -19.07 30.43 -1.08
N PRO A 352 -19.71 29.51 -1.85
CA PRO A 352 -20.83 28.73 -1.35
C PRO A 352 -20.44 28.11 -0.01
N THR A 353 -21.28 28.33 1.00
CA THR A 353 -21.07 27.84 2.35
C THR A 353 -20.80 26.34 2.28
N ARG A 354 -19.53 25.98 2.48
CA ARG A 354 -19.02 24.60 2.47
C ARG A 354 -19.82 23.88 3.54
N LYS A 355 -20.83 23.09 3.14
CA LYS A 355 -21.64 22.26 4.03
C LYS A 355 -20.68 21.62 5.02
N GLU A 356 -20.88 21.86 6.31
CA GLU A 356 -20.07 21.29 7.39
C GLU A 356 -19.94 19.78 7.17
N ARG A 357 -18.82 19.37 6.58
CA ARG A 357 -18.51 17.96 6.38
C ARG A 357 -18.26 17.42 7.77
N ARG A 358 -19.25 16.66 8.26
CA ARG A 358 -19.18 16.02 9.57
C ARG A 358 -18.04 15.01 9.48
N ALA A 359 -16.87 15.39 10.01
CA ALA A 359 -15.68 14.55 9.99
C ALA A 359 -16.04 13.14 10.46
N PRO A 360 -15.51 12.09 9.80
CA PRO A 360 -15.75 10.72 10.22
C PRO A 360 -15.44 10.62 11.71
N ARG A 361 -16.46 10.25 12.49
CA ARG A 361 -16.34 10.16 13.95
C ARG A 361 -15.34 9.08 14.26
N ASN A 362 -14.09 9.45 14.49
CA ASN A 362 -13.10 8.56 15.08
C ASN A 362 -13.75 7.99 16.33
N ARG A 363 -13.94 6.68 16.32
CA ARG A 363 -14.44 5.96 17.49
C ARG A 363 -13.47 6.27 18.62
N ILE A 364 -13.94 6.99 19.63
CA ILE A 364 -13.16 7.30 20.82
C ILE A 364 -12.87 5.95 21.47
N LEU A 365 -11.61 5.52 21.41
CA LEU A 365 -11.16 4.32 22.08
C LEU A 365 -11.06 4.58 23.58
N SER A 366 -11.41 3.59 24.37
CA SER A 366 -11.27 3.60 25.82
C SER A 366 -9.79 3.55 26.21
N ALA A 367 -9.47 4.07 27.41
CA ALA A 367 -8.12 4.00 27.96
C ALA A 367 -7.58 2.55 28.05
N ALA A 368 -8.47 1.55 28.21
CA ALA A 368 -8.09 0.14 28.23
C ALA A 368 -7.64 -0.36 26.84
N GLU A 369 -8.33 0.06 25.77
CA GLU A 369 -7.96 -0.27 24.39
C GLU A 369 -6.59 0.33 24.03
N TRP A 370 -6.32 1.58 24.43
CA TRP A 370 -5.01 2.21 24.23
C TRP A 370 -3.88 1.43 24.92
N ARG A 371 -4.11 0.95 26.14
CA ARG A 371 -3.11 0.14 26.85
C ARG A 371 -2.91 -1.22 26.21
N SER A 372 -3.96 -1.85 25.66
CA SER A 372 -3.82 -3.12 24.93
C SER A 372 -2.88 -2.95 23.73
N LEU A 373 -3.11 -1.91 22.92
CA LEU A 373 -2.24 -1.61 21.78
C LEU A 373 -0.80 -1.31 22.23
N ALA A 374 -0.62 -0.60 23.33
CA ALA A 374 0.71 -0.32 23.87
C ALA A 374 1.42 -1.61 24.33
N VAL A 375 0.73 -2.52 25.01
CA VAL A 375 1.29 -3.82 25.44
C VAL A 375 1.69 -4.66 24.23
N GLU A 376 0.87 -4.71 23.18
CA GLU A 376 1.21 -5.43 21.94
C GLU A 376 2.43 -4.83 21.23
N LEU A 377 2.53 -3.50 21.18
CA LEU A 377 3.68 -2.80 20.62
C LEU A 377 4.96 -3.06 21.45
N ASP A 378 4.84 -3.09 22.77
CA ASP A 378 5.95 -3.36 23.70
C ASP A 378 6.45 -4.80 23.61
N ASN A 379 5.53 -5.77 23.51
CA ASN A 379 5.85 -7.18 23.29
C ASN A 379 6.54 -7.44 21.94
N ALA A 380 6.40 -6.51 21.00
CA ALA A 380 7.05 -6.58 19.70
C ALA A 380 8.50 -6.06 19.67
N ARG A 381 9.11 -5.78 20.84
CA ARG A 381 10.54 -5.46 20.94
C ARG A 381 11.43 -6.55 20.32
N GLY A 382 12.61 -6.13 19.87
CA GLY A 382 13.62 -6.98 19.25
C GLY A 382 13.53 -7.05 17.72
N PRO A 383 14.36 -7.89 17.09
CA PRO A 383 14.40 -8.01 15.63
C PRO A 383 13.09 -8.62 15.12
N LYS A 384 12.40 -7.90 14.23
CA LYS A 384 11.17 -8.35 13.58
C LYS A 384 11.33 -8.32 12.07
N PRO A 385 10.65 -9.21 11.32
CA PRO A 385 10.57 -9.08 9.87
C PRO A 385 9.95 -7.72 9.47
N VAL A 386 10.45 -7.12 8.39
CA VAL A 386 9.97 -5.83 7.85
C VAL A 386 8.44 -5.73 7.81
N LYS A 387 7.76 -6.76 7.29
CA LYS A 387 6.29 -6.78 7.19
C LYS A 387 5.59 -6.66 8.55
N VAL A 388 6.17 -7.25 9.60
CA VAL A 388 5.62 -7.16 10.96
C VAL A 388 5.82 -5.75 11.51
N ILE A 389 6.96 -5.11 11.22
CA ILE A 389 7.23 -3.72 11.60
C ILE A 389 6.23 -2.78 10.91
N GLU A 390 6.01 -2.93 9.60
CA GLU A 390 5.05 -2.15 8.83
C GLU A 390 3.62 -2.31 9.37
N GLN A 391 3.22 -3.54 9.69
CA GLN A 391 1.92 -3.83 10.28
C GLN A 391 1.77 -3.16 11.65
N LEU A 392 2.72 -3.35 12.56
CA LEU A 392 2.70 -2.74 13.90
C LEU A 392 2.72 -1.22 13.82
N PHE A 393 3.49 -0.66 12.89
CA PHE A 393 3.52 0.78 12.65
C PHE A 393 2.12 1.30 12.31
N ALA A 394 1.48 0.74 11.29
CA ALA A 394 0.18 1.21 10.82
C ALA A 394 -0.96 0.93 11.82
N THR A 395 -0.96 -0.24 12.46
CA THR A 395 -2.10 -0.71 13.28
C THR A 395 -2.00 -0.35 14.76
N HIS A 396 -0.79 -0.15 15.30
CA HIS A 396 -0.58 0.12 16.71
C HIS A 396 0.10 1.48 16.94
N TYR A 397 1.27 1.69 16.34
CA TYR A 397 2.07 2.89 16.61
C TYR A 397 1.38 4.17 16.16
N THR A 398 0.88 4.23 14.93
CA THR A 398 0.27 5.44 14.37
C THR A 398 -0.97 5.89 15.18
N PRO A 399 -1.93 5.01 15.52
CA PRO A 399 -3.03 5.36 16.42
C PRO A 399 -2.57 5.87 17.78
N LEU A 400 -1.61 5.18 18.42
CA LEU A 400 -1.09 5.57 19.74
C LEU A 400 -0.35 6.92 19.71
N LEU A 401 0.38 7.19 18.62
CA LEU A 401 1.03 8.48 18.41
C LEU A 401 -0.01 9.60 18.27
N GLY A 402 -1.07 9.39 17.50
CA GLY A 402 -2.18 10.33 17.36
C GLY A 402 -2.83 10.65 18.70
N ALA A 403 -3.16 9.62 19.48
CA ALA A 403 -3.76 9.76 20.80
C ALA A 403 -2.81 10.45 21.81
N THR A 404 -1.50 10.16 21.72
CA THR A 404 -0.46 10.81 22.53
C THR A 404 -0.36 12.30 22.23
N LEU A 405 -0.40 12.68 20.96
CA LEU A 405 -0.35 14.08 20.54
C LEU A 405 -1.65 14.83 20.84
N ALA A 406 -2.77 14.13 20.96
CA ALA A 406 -4.05 14.67 21.41
C ALA A 406 -4.17 14.76 22.94
N GLY A 407 -3.23 14.21 23.71
CA GLY A 407 -3.30 14.17 25.18
C GLY A 407 -4.31 13.16 25.73
N GLU A 408 -4.75 12.19 24.93
CA GLU A 408 -5.74 11.17 25.30
C GLU A 408 -5.13 9.96 26.04
N THR A 409 -3.79 9.86 26.05
CA THR A 409 -3.05 8.72 26.63
C THR A 409 -2.35 9.07 27.94
N ASP A 410 -2.18 8.06 28.80
CA ASP A 410 -1.42 8.21 30.05
C ASP A 410 0.10 8.18 29.83
N ALA A 411 0.87 8.45 30.90
CA ALA A 411 2.33 8.49 30.83
C ALA A 411 2.96 7.14 30.46
N ALA A 412 2.32 6.00 30.79
CA ALA A 412 2.85 4.68 30.49
C ALA A 412 2.79 4.39 28.99
N VAL A 413 1.65 4.67 28.35
CA VAL A 413 1.49 4.55 26.90
C VAL A 413 2.49 5.44 26.15
N ARG A 414 2.67 6.69 26.61
CA ARG A 414 3.68 7.60 26.03
C ARG A 414 5.09 7.03 26.10
N GLY A 415 5.47 6.44 27.24
CA GLY A 415 6.76 5.78 27.40
C GLY A 415 6.99 4.62 26.42
N VAL A 416 5.95 3.84 26.11
CA VAL A 416 6.03 2.77 25.10
C VAL A 416 6.21 3.33 23.69
N VAL A 417 5.45 4.36 23.32
CA VAL A 417 5.57 5.03 22.02
C VAL A 417 6.97 5.61 21.84
N ASP A 418 7.50 6.29 22.85
CA ASP A 418 8.84 6.87 22.82
C ASP A 418 9.92 5.79 22.75
N SER A 419 9.79 4.71 23.53
CA SER A 419 10.72 3.58 23.49
C SER A 419 10.74 2.91 22.11
N TRP A 420 9.57 2.66 21.51
CA TRP A 420 9.49 2.06 20.18
C TRP A 420 10.10 2.98 19.12
N ARG A 421 9.83 4.29 19.19
CA ARG A 421 10.43 5.29 18.31
C ARG A 421 11.95 5.25 18.37
N THR A 422 12.54 5.30 19.56
CA THR A 422 13.99 5.29 19.76
C THR A 422 14.61 3.97 19.28
N SER A 423 14.00 2.83 19.59
CA SER A 423 14.47 1.53 19.10
C SER A 423 14.41 1.43 17.58
N PHE A 424 13.31 1.84 16.95
CA PHE A 424 13.19 1.87 15.50
C PHE A 424 14.27 2.75 14.87
N GLU A 425 14.44 3.98 15.38
CA GLU A 425 15.42 4.92 14.84
C GLU A 425 16.84 4.35 14.89
N HIS A 426 17.22 3.75 16.01
CA HIS A 426 18.52 3.11 16.16
C HIS A 426 18.68 1.95 15.17
N SER A 427 17.74 0.99 15.16
CA SER A 427 17.80 -0.17 14.28
C SER A 427 17.76 0.21 12.80
N TYR A 428 17.01 1.25 12.42
CA TYR A 428 16.95 1.69 11.03
C TYR A 428 18.23 2.38 10.59
N ARG A 429 18.86 3.22 11.43
CA ARG A 429 20.17 3.83 11.13
C ARG A 429 21.25 2.77 10.89
N GLU A 430 21.29 1.74 11.73
CA GLU A 430 22.20 0.61 11.59
C GLU A 430 21.90 -0.19 10.31
N ALA A 431 20.64 -0.59 10.14
CA ALA A 431 20.22 -1.36 8.96
C ALA A 431 20.45 -0.60 7.66
N PHE A 432 20.16 0.72 7.62
CA PHE A 432 20.33 1.55 6.43
C PHE A 432 21.78 1.53 5.91
N SER A 433 22.76 1.49 6.82
CA SER A 433 24.17 1.34 6.44
C SER A 433 24.42 0.01 5.73
N ALA A 434 23.78 -1.08 6.19
CA ALA A 434 23.85 -2.39 5.55
C ALA A 434 23.04 -2.49 4.24
N LEU A 435 21.91 -1.77 4.10
CA LEU A 435 21.07 -1.74 2.90
C LEU A 435 21.86 -1.29 1.65
N ARG A 436 22.80 -0.35 1.85
CA ARG A 436 23.66 0.19 0.77
C ARG A 436 24.55 -0.88 0.14
N VAL A 437 24.94 -1.89 0.92
CA VAL A 437 25.87 -2.95 0.50
C VAL A 437 25.12 -4.19 0.02
N THR A 438 24.14 -4.64 0.80
CA THR A 438 23.49 -5.95 0.58
C THR A 438 22.46 -5.96 -0.55
N GLY A 439 21.88 -4.81 -0.88
CA GLY A 439 20.80 -4.68 -1.86
C GLY A 439 19.45 -5.28 -1.42
N LYS A 440 19.39 -6.04 -0.33
CA LYS A 440 18.14 -6.50 0.30
C LYS A 440 17.55 -5.35 1.09
N ARG A 441 16.41 -4.82 0.67
CA ARG A 441 15.77 -3.67 1.32
C ARG A 441 14.24 -3.74 1.25
N PRO A 442 13.53 -3.06 2.16
CA PRO A 442 12.11 -2.79 1.97
C PRO A 442 11.86 -1.96 0.71
N PRO A 443 10.60 -1.89 0.23
CA PRO A 443 10.22 -0.95 -0.83
C PRO A 443 10.53 0.49 -0.41
N MET A 444 11.43 1.15 -1.13
CA MET A 444 11.84 2.51 -0.81
C MET A 444 11.05 3.52 -1.64
N VAL A 445 11.11 4.80 -1.23
CA VAL A 445 10.51 5.92 -1.98
C VAL A 445 10.96 5.96 -3.44
N PHE A 446 12.25 5.71 -3.71
CA PHE A 446 12.78 5.71 -5.08
C PHE A 446 12.32 4.50 -5.93
N ASP A 447 11.71 3.47 -5.32
CA ASP A 447 11.11 2.33 -6.03
C ASP A 447 9.67 2.66 -6.51
N ALA A 448 9.08 3.80 -6.09
CA ALA A 448 7.72 4.23 -6.42
C ALA A 448 7.38 4.18 -7.94
N PRO A 449 8.26 4.62 -8.88
CA PRO A 449 7.97 4.52 -10.30
C PRO A 449 7.77 3.08 -10.79
N GLU A 450 8.56 2.14 -10.28
CA GLU A 450 8.49 0.74 -10.69
C GLU A 450 7.26 0.05 -10.10
N ILE A 451 6.92 0.38 -8.85
CA ILE A 451 5.70 -0.05 -8.18
C ILE A 451 4.48 0.45 -8.96
N ALA A 452 4.41 1.76 -9.27
CA ALA A 452 3.33 2.35 -10.06
C ALA A 452 3.19 1.65 -11.43
N GLY A 453 4.30 1.43 -12.13
CA GLY A 453 4.28 0.75 -13.43
C GLY A 453 3.76 -0.69 -13.35
N ARG A 454 4.07 -1.41 -12.27
CA ARG A 454 3.56 -2.78 -12.03
C ARG A 454 2.05 -2.77 -11.78
N ILE A 455 1.59 -1.90 -10.88
CA ILE A 455 0.16 -1.76 -10.54
C ILE A 455 -0.64 -1.34 -11.76
N ALA A 456 -0.12 -0.41 -12.55
CA ALA A 456 -0.73 0.06 -13.79
C ALA A 456 -0.97 -1.06 -14.80
N ARG A 457 0.02 -1.94 -14.98
CA ARG A 457 -0.12 -3.11 -15.86
C ARG A 457 -1.18 -4.09 -15.35
N LEU A 458 -1.18 -4.39 -14.05
CA LEU A 458 -2.16 -5.30 -13.44
C LEU A 458 -3.60 -4.77 -13.57
N ASN A 459 -3.78 -3.45 -13.51
CA ASN A 459 -5.09 -2.80 -13.60
C ASN A 459 -5.43 -2.28 -15.01
N GLY A 460 -4.63 -2.62 -16.04
CA GLY A 460 -4.87 -2.20 -17.42
C GLY A 460 -4.94 -0.68 -17.62
N ALA A 461 -4.14 0.08 -16.87
CA ALA A 461 -4.03 1.52 -17.04
C ALA A 461 -3.30 1.86 -18.35
N ARG A 462 -3.76 2.92 -19.04
CA ARG A 462 -3.19 3.45 -20.28
C ARG A 462 -2.01 4.39 -20.04
N GLY A 463 -1.94 4.97 -18.85
CA GLY A 463 -0.89 5.90 -18.47
C GLY A 463 -0.58 5.80 -16.98
N VAL A 464 0.60 6.27 -16.60
CA VAL A 464 1.05 6.36 -15.21
C VAL A 464 1.46 7.80 -14.93
N LYS A 465 0.99 8.34 -13.81
CA LYS A 465 1.39 9.65 -13.28
C LYS A 465 1.88 9.45 -11.85
N LEU A 466 2.95 10.17 -11.52
CA LEU A 466 3.56 10.17 -10.20
C LEU A 466 3.32 11.53 -9.57
N LEU A 467 2.75 11.53 -8.35
CA LEU A 467 2.56 12.72 -7.55
C LEU A 467 3.27 12.53 -6.21
N LEU A 468 4.36 13.27 -6.02
CA LEU A 468 5.12 13.35 -4.79
C LEU A 468 4.55 14.47 -3.93
N VAL A 469 4.18 14.17 -2.69
CA VAL A 469 3.74 15.16 -1.70
C VAL A 469 4.84 15.34 -0.67
N ASP A 470 5.43 16.53 -0.63
CA ASP A 470 6.56 16.85 0.24
C ASP A 470 6.17 16.76 1.72
N ALA A 471 6.94 16.04 2.53
CA ALA A 471 6.69 15.85 3.97
C ALA A 471 5.35 15.16 4.28
N MET A 472 4.88 14.24 3.44
CA MET A 472 3.65 13.49 3.71
C MET A 472 3.89 12.28 4.64
N ARG A 473 3.65 12.50 5.94
CA ARG A 473 3.62 11.42 6.94
C ARG A 473 2.47 10.42 6.68
N PHE A 474 2.66 9.18 7.11
CA PHE A 474 1.71 8.07 6.89
C PHE A 474 0.26 8.39 7.26
N ASP A 475 -0.02 8.82 8.49
CA ASP A 475 -1.38 9.16 8.96
C ASP A 475 -2.03 10.33 8.21
N LEU A 476 -1.23 11.32 7.81
CA LEU A 476 -1.69 12.40 6.95
C LEU A 476 -2.13 11.85 5.59
N GLY A 477 -1.31 10.99 4.98
CA GLY A 477 -1.70 10.33 3.73
C GLY A 477 -2.96 9.48 3.87
N GLU A 478 -3.13 8.75 4.98
CA GLU A 478 -4.34 7.97 5.26
C GLU A 478 -5.61 8.86 5.27
N ARG A 479 -5.53 10.04 5.88
CA ARG A 479 -6.61 11.04 5.87
C ARG A 479 -6.84 11.63 4.47
N VAL A 480 -5.77 11.92 3.73
CA VAL A 480 -5.86 12.36 2.33
C VAL A 480 -6.59 11.32 1.49
N ALA A 481 -6.30 10.03 1.66
CA ALA A 481 -7.00 8.95 0.97
C ALA A 481 -8.49 8.90 1.33
N ALA A 482 -8.84 9.06 2.61
CA ALA A 482 -10.22 9.09 3.05
C ALA A 482 -11.00 10.24 2.39
N HIS A 483 -10.44 11.46 2.40
CA HIS A 483 -11.03 12.63 1.74
C HIS A 483 -11.12 12.44 0.23
N LEU A 484 -10.09 11.89 -0.42
CA LEU A 484 -10.12 11.59 -1.85
C LEU A 484 -11.18 10.56 -2.20
N LYS A 485 -11.38 9.53 -1.39
CA LYS A 485 -12.44 8.54 -1.60
C LYS A 485 -13.82 9.21 -1.59
N GLU A 486 -14.05 10.15 -0.67
CA GLU A 486 -15.29 10.92 -0.59
C GLU A 486 -15.47 11.91 -1.76
N ILE A 487 -14.40 12.56 -2.22
CA ILE A 487 -14.45 13.55 -3.32
C ILE A 487 -14.57 12.86 -4.69
N MET A 488 -13.87 11.74 -4.87
CA MET A 488 -13.80 11.07 -6.17
C MET A 488 -14.95 10.10 -6.41
N MET A 489 -15.50 9.48 -5.36
CA MET A 489 -16.60 8.50 -5.44
C MET A 489 -16.40 7.51 -6.61
N ASP A 490 -17.19 7.63 -7.68
CA ASP A 490 -17.19 6.72 -8.84
C ASP A 490 -16.18 7.11 -9.93
N ARG A 491 -15.50 8.26 -9.80
CA ARG A 491 -14.57 8.79 -10.81
C ARG A 491 -13.17 8.19 -10.71
N ALA A 492 -12.79 7.67 -9.54
CA ALA A 492 -11.52 7.00 -9.34
C ALA A 492 -11.58 5.96 -8.23
N ILE A 493 -10.83 4.87 -8.38
CA ILE A 493 -10.72 3.80 -7.37
C ILE A 493 -9.32 3.74 -6.81
N LEU A 494 -9.21 3.64 -5.49
CA LEU A 494 -7.99 3.25 -4.80
C LEU A 494 -7.76 1.76 -5.01
N VAL A 495 -6.81 1.41 -5.89
CA VAL A 495 -6.51 0.01 -6.25
C VAL A 495 -5.45 -0.62 -5.36
N GLU A 496 -4.56 0.18 -4.77
CA GLU A 496 -3.52 -0.33 -3.87
C GLU A 496 -3.14 0.72 -2.82
N ARG A 497 -2.87 0.23 -1.60
CA ARG A 497 -2.30 0.99 -0.49
C ARG A 497 -1.02 0.29 -0.07
N SER A 498 0.06 1.04 -0.04
CA SER A 498 1.39 0.51 0.26
C SER A 498 2.14 1.50 1.15
N LEU A 499 3.13 0.98 1.85
CA LEU A 499 4.06 1.76 2.67
C LEU A 499 5.41 1.79 1.95
N LEU A 500 6.04 2.96 1.91
CA LEU A 500 7.39 3.14 1.39
C LEU A 500 8.33 3.61 2.50
N TRP A 501 9.60 3.28 2.36
CA TRP A 501 10.66 3.65 3.28
C TRP A 501 11.51 4.77 2.68
N ALA A 502 11.64 5.89 3.39
CA ALA A 502 12.49 7.00 3.01
C ALA A 502 13.95 6.70 3.36
N ALA A 503 14.86 7.03 2.45
CA ALA A 503 16.29 6.89 2.71
C ALA A 503 16.79 7.92 3.73
N LEU A 504 17.91 7.64 4.40
CA LEU A 504 18.52 8.60 5.33
C LEU A 504 19.52 9.55 4.63
N PRO A 505 19.54 10.85 4.99
CA PRO A 505 18.54 11.52 5.84
C PRO A 505 17.19 11.65 5.08
N PRO A 506 16.04 11.50 5.76
CA PRO A 506 14.72 11.59 5.13
C PRO A 506 14.36 13.04 4.89
N THR A 507 14.93 13.59 3.82
CA THR A 507 14.69 14.94 3.32
C THR A 507 14.37 14.91 1.84
N THR A 508 13.59 15.88 1.38
CA THR A 508 13.19 16.08 -0.02
C THR A 508 14.39 15.98 -0.97
N THR A 509 15.47 16.72 -0.67
CA THR A 509 16.69 16.75 -1.47
C THR A 509 17.29 15.36 -1.65
N THR A 510 17.37 14.56 -0.57
CA THR A 510 17.91 13.19 -0.62
C THR A 510 17.00 12.28 -1.43
N GLN A 511 15.69 12.34 -1.21
CA GLN A 511 14.75 11.45 -1.89
C GLN A 511 14.64 11.75 -3.39
N ILE A 512 14.63 13.02 -3.80
CA ILE A 512 14.63 13.41 -5.21
C ILE A 512 15.92 12.96 -5.90
N ALA A 513 17.07 13.13 -5.25
CA ALA A 513 18.35 12.65 -5.79
C ALA A 513 18.34 11.13 -6.00
N LEU A 514 17.78 10.37 -5.07
CA LEU A 514 17.64 8.91 -5.18
C LEU A 514 16.58 8.50 -6.20
N LEU A 515 15.46 9.22 -6.34
CA LEU A 515 14.48 8.98 -7.41
C LEU A 515 15.10 9.13 -8.80
N ALA A 516 16.06 10.04 -8.96
CA ALA A 516 16.75 10.28 -10.22
C ALA A 516 17.74 9.16 -10.56
N ARG A 517 18.47 8.66 -9.56
CA ARG A 517 19.53 7.65 -9.73
C ARG A 517 19.03 6.21 -9.54
N GLY A 518 17.86 6.04 -8.96
CA GLY A 518 17.34 4.75 -8.52
C GLY A 518 18.21 4.12 -7.43
N GLN A 519 18.24 2.79 -7.42
CA GLN A 519 19.00 2.00 -6.45
C GLN A 519 20.49 2.32 -6.42
N ASP A 520 21.09 2.64 -7.57
CA ASP A 520 22.53 2.90 -7.67
C ASP A 520 22.94 4.12 -6.85
N GLY A 521 22.02 5.09 -6.68
CA GLY A 521 22.24 6.27 -5.85
C GLY A 521 22.46 5.97 -4.36
N LEU A 522 22.05 4.80 -3.86
CA LEU A 522 22.34 4.39 -2.48
C LEU A 522 23.81 4.07 -2.25
N ARG A 523 24.53 3.65 -3.30
CA ARG A 523 25.95 3.27 -3.20
C ARG A 523 26.86 4.49 -3.22
N ASP A 524 26.46 5.52 -3.95
CA ASP A 524 27.20 6.77 -4.04
C ASP A 524 27.26 7.46 -2.66
N ALA A 525 28.35 8.19 -2.42
CA ALA A 525 28.35 9.17 -1.34
C ALA A 525 27.27 10.21 -1.63
N THR A 526 26.46 10.54 -0.62
CA THR A 526 25.43 11.57 -0.73
C THR A 526 26.08 12.82 -1.32
N PRO A 527 25.61 13.31 -2.48
CA PRO A 527 26.18 14.52 -3.06
C PRO A 527 26.09 15.66 -2.04
N PRO A 528 27.06 16.60 -2.05
CA PRO A 528 26.99 17.77 -1.19
C PRO A 528 25.63 18.44 -1.40
N VAL A 529 24.98 18.76 -0.28
CA VAL A 529 23.62 19.33 -0.26
C VAL A 529 23.64 20.61 -1.08
N GLU A 530 23.10 20.56 -2.30
CA GLU A 530 22.79 21.78 -3.04
C GLU A 530 21.70 22.53 -2.27
N SER A 531 21.80 23.86 -2.25
CA SER A 531 20.84 24.70 -1.53
C SER A 531 19.42 24.37 -1.98
N GLU A 532 18.61 23.93 -1.03
CA GLU A 532 17.23 23.52 -1.27
C GLU A 532 16.46 24.65 -1.98
N PRO A 533 15.76 24.36 -3.09
CA PRO A 533 15.04 25.38 -3.83
C PRO A 533 14.03 26.06 -2.91
N ALA A 534 14.03 27.39 -2.92
CA ALA A 534 13.17 28.18 -2.04
C ALA A 534 11.70 27.76 -2.20
N ILE A 535 11.12 27.26 -1.11
CA ILE A 535 9.74 26.80 -1.11
C ILE A 535 8.83 27.98 -1.33
N ALA A 536 7.93 27.82 -2.31
CA ALA A 536 6.96 28.83 -2.67
C ALA A 536 6.19 29.27 -1.41
N ARG A 537 5.94 30.58 -1.27
CA ARG A 537 5.14 31.13 -0.16
C ARG A 537 3.79 31.60 -0.69
N GLY A 538 2.78 31.60 0.17
CA GLY A 538 1.44 32.09 -0.18
C GLY A 538 0.67 31.09 -1.05
N ARG A 539 -0.23 31.60 -1.92
CA ARG A 539 -1.16 30.77 -2.72
C ARG A 539 -0.48 29.78 -3.67
N ALA A 540 0.78 30.02 -4.01
CA ALA A 540 1.55 29.16 -4.90
C ALA A 540 1.88 27.77 -4.30
N VAL A 541 1.75 27.58 -2.98
CA VAL A 541 2.01 26.28 -2.32
C VAL A 541 1.04 25.17 -2.73
N ALA A 542 -0.16 25.52 -3.21
CA ALA A 542 -1.16 24.58 -3.69
C ALA A 542 -1.01 24.24 -5.18
N THR A 543 -0.02 24.82 -5.86
CA THR A 543 0.23 24.59 -7.29
C THR A 543 1.12 23.37 -7.47
N LEU A 544 0.67 22.40 -8.25
CA LEU A 544 1.50 21.27 -8.64
C LEU A 544 2.59 21.71 -9.61
N ARG A 545 3.85 21.44 -9.25
CA ARG A 545 5.00 21.72 -10.10
C ARG A 545 5.48 20.44 -10.81
N ARG A 546 5.82 20.54 -12.08
CA ARG A 546 6.41 19.43 -12.83
C ARG A 546 7.91 19.43 -12.60
N GLU A 547 8.43 18.35 -12.05
CA GLU A 547 9.86 18.15 -11.86
C GLU A 547 10.36 17.01 -12.74
N ARG A 548 11.54 17.22 -13.34
CA ARG A 548 12.24 16.19 -14.09
C ARG A 548 13.30 15.58 -13.20
N VAL A 549 13.14 14.31 -12.87
CA VAL A 549 13.96 13.59 -11.92
C VAL A 549 14.60 12.40 -12.66
N GLY A 550 15.84 12.61 -13.10
CA GLY A 550 16.53 11.71 -14.03
C GLY A 550 15.82 11.67 -15.39
N SER A 551 15.43 10.46 -15.82
CA SER A 551 14.67 10.23 -17.06
C SER A 551 13.16 10.36 -16.88
N ARG A 552 12.69 10.60 -15.64
CA ARG A 552 11.27 10.54 -15.27
C ARG A 552 10.72 11.95 -15.04
N GLU A 553 9.42 12.07 -15.18
CA GLU A 553 8.69 13.28 -14.84
C GLU A 553 7.75 12.95 -13.68
N LEU A 554 7.75 13.82 -12.68
CA LEU A 554 6.85 13.74 -11.54
C LEU A 554 6.17 15.09 -11.32
N MET A 555 4.99 15.04 -10.72
CA MET A 555 4.36 16.23 -10.16
C MET A 555 4.74 16.30 -8.68
N LYS A 556 5.10 17.48 -8.20
CA LYS A 556 5.43 17.73 -6.79
C LYS A 556 4.44 18.72 -6.17
N LEU A 557 4.07 18.48 -4.92
CA LEU A 557 3.23 19.35 -4.10
C LEU A 557 3.96 19.69 -2.78
N ASP A 558 4.27 20.97 -2.57
CA ASP A 558 4.99 21.45 -1.37
C ASP A 558 4.05 21.94 -0.24
N LEU A 559 2.75 21.67 -0.37
CA LEU A 559 1.73 22.25 0.50
C LEU A 559 1.92 21.86 1.97
N VAL A 560 2.17 20.58 2.23
CA VAL A 560 2.28 20.05 3.59
C VAL A 560 3.47 20.70 4.31
N GLU A 561 4.65 20.67 3.70
CA GLU A 561 5.84 21.30 4.27
C GLU A 561 5.63 22.81 4.53
N ALA A 562 5.03 23.53 3.58
CA ALA A 562 4.73 24.94 3.75
C ALA A 562 3.75 25.21 4.92
N ARG A 563 2.74 24.35 5.11
CA ARG A 563 1.79 24.44 6.23
C ARG A 563 2.41 24.04 7.56
N LEU A 564 3.48 23.23 7.55
CA LEU A 564 4.13 22.70 8.75
C LEU A 564 5.30 23.57 9.28
N ARG A 565 5.78 24.53 8.50
CA ARG A 565 6.92 25.39 8.86
C ARG A 565 6.69 26.30 10.07
N ALA A 566 5.46 26.78 10.27
CA ALA A 566 5.12 27.66 11.40
C ALA A 566 4.54 26.87 12.57
N ALA A 567 4.42 27.49 13.74
CA ALA A 567 3.52 26.97 14.78
C ALA A 567 2.07 27.04 14.29
N GLY A 568 1.20 26.18 14.82
CA GLY A 568 -0.17 26.05 14.35
C GLY A 568 -1.17 25.60 15.42
N PRO A 569 -2.44 25.36 15.01
CA PRO A 569 -3.49 24.86 15.90
C PRO A 569 -3.15 23.48 16.50
N PRO A 570 -4.02 22.93 17.38
CA PRO A 570 -3.87 21.58 17.89
C PRO A 570 -3.62 20.58 16.76
N PHE A 571 -2.80 19.58 17.05
CA PHE A 571 -2.29 18.66 16.04
C PHE A 571 -3.39 17.98 15.22
N ALA A 572 -4.46 17.50 15.87
CA ALA A 572 -5.55 16.80 15.19
C ALA A 572 -6.26 17.70 14.16
N GLU A 573 -6.58 18.93 14.54
CA GLU A 573 -7.20 19.95 13.68
C GLU A 573 -6.26 20.34 12.54
N ARG A 574 -4.98 20.57 12.86
CA ARG A 574 -3.96 20.96 11.88
C ARG A 574 -3.77 19.91 10.79
N ILE A 575 -3.62 18.64 11.17
CA ILE A 575 -3.43 17.54 10.22
C ILE A 575 -4.69 17.31 9.39
N GLU A 576 -5.87 17.46 9.98
CA GLU A 576 -7.14 17.34 9.25
C GLU A 576 -7.29 18.43 8.18
N ALA A 577 -7.03 19.68 8.55
CA ALA A 577 -7.09 20.81 7.62
C ALA A 577 -6.09 20.66 6.47
N ILE A 578 -4.86 20.20 6.76
CA ILE A 578 -3.85 19.92 5.73
C ILE A 578 -4.32 18.76 4.83
N ALA A 579 -4.87 17.69 5.40
CA ALA A 579 -5.36 16.54 4.63
C ALA A 579 -6.46 16.94 3.65
N GLU A 580 -7.42 17.74 4.09
CA GLU A 580 -8.50 18.27 3.26
C GLU A 580 -7.95 19.14 2.12
N GLU A 581 -7.02 20.06 2.42
CA GLU A 581 -6.42 20.93 1.42
C GLU A 581 -5.59 20.16 0.37
N VAL A 582 -4.81 19.15 0.80
CA VAL A 582 -4.08 18.25 -0.10
C VAL A 582 -5.05 17.46 -0.97
N ALA A 583 -6.09 16.85 -0.37
CA ALA A 583 -7.08 16.06 -1.10
C ALA A 583 -7.81 16.90 -2.16
N ASP A 584 -8.16 18.15 -1.86
CA ASP A 584 -8.77 19.08 -2.83
C ASP A 584 -7.82 19.35 -4.02
N VAL A 585 -6.52 19.56 -3.78
CA VAL A 585 -5.52 19.75 -4.85
C VAL A 585 -5.37 18.47 -5.69
N VAL A 586 -5.26 17.32 -5.05
CA VAL A 586 -5.09 16.02 -5.74
C VAL A 586 -6.33 15.68 -6.55
N ALA A 587 -7.55 15.88 -6.03
CA ALA A 587 -8.80 15.64 -6.75
C ALA A 587 -8.90 16.47 -8.03
N ARG A 588 -8.58 17.78 -7.96
CA ARG A 588 -8.53 18.64 -9.16
C ARG A 588 -7.51 18.15 -10.18
N PHE A 589 -6.37 17.63 -9.72
CA PHE A 589 -5.39 17.04 -10.62
C PHE A 589 -5.92 15.76 -11.27
N MET A 590 -6.54 14.86 -10.51
CA MET A 590 -7.15 13.64 -11.02
C MET A 590 -8.22 13.94 -12.08
N ASP A 591 -9.02 14.98 -11.88
CA ASP A 591 -10.03 15.41 -12.85
C ASP A 591 -9.44 15.91 -14.18
N SER A 592 -8.17 16.33 -14.19
CA SER A 592 -7.46 16.71 -15.41
C SER A 592 -6.81 15.53 -16.15
N LEU A 593 -6.76 14.33 -15.53
CA LEU A 593 -6.10 13.18 -16.11
C LEU A 593 -7.02 12.44 -17.11
N PRO A 594 -6.48 11.92 -18.22
CA PRO A 594 -7.24 11.06 -19.11
C PRO A 594 -7.77 9.81 -18.38
N PRO A 595 -8.93 9.26 -18.79
CA PRO A 595 -9.43 7.99 -18.27
C PRO A 595 -8.42 6.85 -18.40
N ARG A 596 -8.52 5.89 -17.48
CA ARG A 596 -7.60 4.76 -17.27
C ARG A 596 -6.17 5.20 -16.99
N THR A 597 -5.97 6.33 -16.31
CA THR A 597 -4.63 6.74 -15.84
C THR A 597 -4.45 6.27 -14.40
N LEU A 598 -3.36 5.56 -14.12
CA LEU A 598 -2.95 5.28 -12.75
C LEU A 598 -2.21 6.50 -12.21
N LEU A 599 -2.69 7.09 -11.13
CA LEU A 599 -1.99 8.10 -10.34
C LEU A 599 -1.44 7.43 -9.07
N LEU A 600 -0.12 7.41 -8.90
CA LEU A 600 0.49 7.06 -7.61
C LEU A 600 0.74 8.35 -6.82
N VAL A 601 0.05 8.52 -5.70
CA VAL A 601 0.26 9.60 -4.73
C VAL A 601 1.12 9.04 -3.60
N PHE A 602 2.30 9.63 -3.34
CA PHE A 602 3.22 9.11 -2.34
C PHE A 602 4.01 10.22 -1.64
N GLY A 603 4.41 9.96 -0.40
CA GLY A 603 5.28 10.85 0.37
C GLY A 603 6.74 10.58 0.06
N ASP A 604 7.58 11.60 0.20
CA ASP A 604 9.04 11.45 0.16
C ASP A 604 9.63 11.18 1.54
N HIS A 605 9.21 11.94 2.55
CA HIS A 605 9.51 11.71 3.96
C HIS A 605 8.31 12.15 4.79
N GLY A 606 8.32 11.81 6.07
CA GLY A 606 7.38 12.37 7.03
C GLY A 606 8.07 13.38 7.95
N PHE A 607 7.43 13.69 9.07
CA PHE A 607 7.87 14.75 9.96
C PHE A 607 7.48 14.48 11.41
N ARG A 608 8.14 15.17 12.32
CA ARG A 608 7.78 15.22 13.74
C ARG A 608 7.24 16.60 14.09
N VAL A 609 6.30 16.64 15.02
CA VAL A 609 5.76 17.88 15.57
C VAL A 609 5.85 17.78 17.07
N THR A 610 6.44 18.80 17.70
CA THR A 610 6.47 18.90 19.15
C THR A 610 5.20 19.64 19.60
N PRO A 611 4.35 19.05 20.44
CA PRO A 611 3.24 19.78 21.05
C PRO A 611 3.81 20.89 21.94
N MET A 612 3.21 22.08 21.88
CA MET A 612 3.58 23.22 22.71
C MET A 612 2.52 23.44 23.80
N GLY A 613 2.97 23.71 25.02
CA GLY A 613 2.09 23.90 26.18
C GLY A 613 1.36 22.63 26.59
N ASP A 614 0.05 22.74 26.76
CA ASP A 614 -0.90 21.67 27.11
C ASP A 614 -1.41 20.89 25.89
N GLY A 615 -0.81 21.07 24.71
CA GLY A 615 -1.29 20.50 23.45
C GLY A 615 -2.29 21.38 22.70
N SER A 616 -2.60 22.57 23.22
CA SER A 616 -3.42 23.58 22.53
C SER A 616 -2.79 24.12 21.26
N THR A 617 -1.46 23.99 21.10
CA THR A 617 -0.75 24.43 19.91
C THR A 617 0.33 23.43 19.51
N THR A 618 0.70 23.48 18.23
CA THR A 618 1.80 22.69 17.69
C THR A 618 2.96 23.58 17.31
N GLY A 619 4.18 23.12 17.58
CA GLY A 619 5.39 23.78 17.09
C GLY A 619 5.59 23.63 15.57
N PRO A 620 6.68 24.20 15.04
CA PRO A 620 7.13 23.89 13.69
C PRO A 620 7.50 22.42 13.58
N ALA A 621 7.29 21.82 12.41
CA ALA A 621 7.69 20.45 12.16
C ALA A 621 9.22 20.33 12.01
N SER A 622 9.77 19.19 12.43
CA SER A 622 11.16 18.80 12.20
C SER A 622 11.24 17.57 11.30
N GLN A 623 12.33 17.48 10.54
CA GLN A 623 12.61 16.40 9.59
C GLN A 623 14.11 16.07 9.57
N GLY A 624 14.49 14.98 8.90
CA GLY A 624 15.89 14.55 8.74
C GLY A 624 16.40 13.59 9.83
N GLY A 625 15.56 13.19 10.79
CA GLY A 625 15.84 12.16 11.78
C GLY A 625 15.71 10.73 11.24
N GLY A 626 15.81 9.72 12.11
CA GLY A 626 15.58 8.32 11.72
C GLY A 626 14.28 7.75 12.28
N SER A 627 13.39 8.60 12.78
CA SER A 627 12.16 8.15 13.43
C SER A 627 11.20 7.48 12.43
N PRO A 628 10.36 6.54 12.88
CA PRO A 628 9.37 5.89 12.02
C PRO A 628 8.40 6.89 11.40
N GLU A 629 8.06 7.98 12.08
CA GLU A 629 7.25 9.07 11.53
C GLU A 629 7.90 9.78 10.34
N GLU A 630 9.24 9.83 10.28
CA GLU A 630 9.98 10.50 9.20
C GLU A 630 10.31 9.54 8.06
N VAL A 631 10.49 8.25 8.39
CA VAL A 631 10.96 7.22 7.45
C VAL A 631 9.81 6.51 6.73
N LEU A 632 8.72 6.21 7.43
CA LEU A 632 7.63 5.41 6.87
C LEU A 632 6.55 6.31 6.29
N VAL A 633 6.42 6.30 4.97
CA VAL A 633 5.55 7.20 4.21
C VAL A 633 4.49 6.43 3.43
N PRO A 634 3.31 7.03 3.17
CA PRO A 634 2.24 6.35 2.48
C PRO A 634 2.44 6.41 0.96
N ALA A 635 1.95 5.38 0.27
CA ALA A 635 1.81 5.35 -1.17
C ALA A 635 0.46 4.76 -1.57
N GLN A 636 -0.27 5.48 -2.41
CA GLN A 636 -1.66 5.19 -2.75
C GLN A 636 -1.84 5.24 -4.26
N ALA A 637 -2.24 4.11 -4.85
CA ALA A 637 -2.44 4.00 -6.28
C ALA A 637 -3.92 4.15 -6.62
N TRP A 638 -4.24 5.19 -7.38
CA TRP A 638 -5.59 5.52 -7.81
C TRP A 638 -5.74 5.29 -9.31
N LEU A 639 -6.76 4.56 -9.74
CA LEU A 639 -7.12 4.42 -11.15
C LEU A 639 -8.21 5.44 -11.49
N VAL A 640 -7.89 6.44 -12.30
CA VAL A 640 -8.81 7.48 -12.75
C VAL A 640 -9.61 6.99 -13.95
N GLY A 641 -10.93 7.14 -13.92
CA GLY A 641 -11.84 6.95 -15.06
C GLY A 641 -11.89 5.52 -15.60
N GLY A 642 -12.86 4.72 -15.16
CA GLY A 642 -13.11 3.40 -15.74
C GLY A 642 -13.53 2.35 -14.73
N VAL A 643 -14.61 2.60 -13.99
CA VAL A 643 -15.31 1.57 -13.23
C VAL A 643 -16.68 1.42 -13.87
N HIS A 644 -16.80 0.44 -14.75
CA HIS A 644 -18.10 -0.03 -15.22
C HIS A 644 -18.21 -1.50 -14.85
#